data_AF-A0A7K8CS61-F1
#
_entry.id   AF-A0A7K8CS61-F1
#
_cell.length_a   1.000
_cell.length_b   1.000
_cell.length_c   1.000
_cell.angle_alpha   90.00
_cell.angle_beta   90.00
_cell.angle_gamma   90.00
#
_symmetry.space_group_name_H-M   'P 1'
#
loop_
_entity.id
_entity.type
_entity.pdbx_description
1 polymer ?
#
loop_
_entity_poly.entity_id
_entity_poly.type
_entity_poly.pdbx_seq_one_letter_code
_entity_poly.pdbx_strand_id
1 'polypeptide(L)'
;MSLLRLRAVLRGPGGLRGPGIAWRIFRSYSSASTKEKANRNGTCERTELLEVLKARAKQLQDSNVPEVTVNKVELTPLDNDKYQEAVAPGPKEKQPVPRARDDGLAQSSTWAKKLQKEMYVQQLKVKQELPGAASQLALEGQAKVEAEAKTKPKAKAMKIPNSQIPKTKGAAAWSKPRVVEVKEGAQLKRPQRMPGDKSNQQVLQQTIQSNLECFLFLQQPEEAERYLLLCHSSPVKRKVLDIGAYNTVMRSWARKGCLNRMDRLFSLLEPAGLRPNLDSYAVALECMGRSQSPPKAILRYLQQLNSDGFHVDELFQKCLFEADEKEMVLWAIRTVQPNYQLPPPPSPQICKSSLLQDFYARETMVSYPKLDLSVKDLQERFQQQLEMELKNTITIESVEAAKPLTPQAVKARQLLGTLRSQWHSAILQALQNSKRSMARPGRQSKYSVLYPYLCLLPDEEYVDIMLQVLNDLSPQGESLAVLARELGSKVYDRYIIQRKLRSCQLEKVQEVYKNYIQLLAKDSQPKQYLPREYWEKLVAEAGFGPSLNLKSCSWPCVLLMRLGMHMVELLVKAVKVPRNILSHRLESRPIPVLYHVYSFYSNWQIGLIKPHPIFSQLVANAAETTLTFNSSAMPMLCPPLPWTSPRFGAFVLNDTKLMRFMDETVHHQLLLEQCPLVNLHPVLDALNQLGNCAWKINQPVLDIIISIFNDKGDEKLDIPPPLSEAPKPPTAPGHSSTWNKSLKHELFLCKKKTAEMHSLRMDALYKLSIANYVRDKVFWFPHNMDFRGRTYPCPPYFNHLGNDVTRAILLFAEGRPLGPRGLDWLKIHLINLTGLKKKNALRERLEYANEIMEDILDSADHPLTGRKWWMDTDEPWQALACCMEIAKASRSPDPAAYISHFPVHQDGSCNGLQHYAALGRDLSGAASVNLVPCGLPQDVYSAVAQQVEEFRKKDAEQGVKIAQVLQGFISRKVVKQTVMTVVYGVTRYGGRLQIEKRLKEINEFPEEYLWEASHYLVKQVFNSIKEMFSATRDIQNWLTESAKLIAQSGRTVEWVTPLGLPIVQPYYRSRPTVLNCGMQRLSVKNSNSSQKPDTVKQKNAFPPNFIHSLDSTHMMLTALHCLRKGLTFVSVHDCYWTHALTVDVMNQVCRQQFVALHSEKILQDLSEFMLEKYCSSSTEPVAHWQKRLMEQLSNVPRTGEFNLKQVMDSTYFFS
;
A
#
# COMPACT_ATOMS: atom_id res chain seq x y z
N MET A 1 -41.99 50.94 -29.52
CA MET A 1 -41.87 52.31 -28.99
C MET A 1 -40.67 52.31 -28.05
N SER A 2 -39.59 53.07 -28.24
CA SER A 2 -39.42 54.52 -28.53
C SER A 2 -39.19 55.34 -27.26
N LEU A 3 -37.91 55.56 -26.95
CA LEU A 3 -37.29 56.76 -26.34
C LEU A 3 -38.06 57.56 -25.27
N LEU A 4 -37.45 57.75 -24.09
CA LEU A 4 -37.16 59.10 -23.55
C LEU A 4 -36.13 59.12 -22.39
N ARG A 5 -35.81 60.35 -21.95
CA ARG A 5 -34.68 60.78 -21.10
C ARG A 5 -34.98 60.72 -19.57
N LEU A 6 -34.13 61.14 -18.61
CA LEU A 6 -32.67 61.03 -18.33
C LEU A 6 -32.34 61.97 -17.12
N ARG A 7 -31.92 61.44 -15.95
CA ARG A 7 -31.25 62.09 -14.78
C ARG A 7 -31.90 63.27 -14.01
N ALA A 8 -31.93 63.13 -12.68
CA ALA A 8 -31.65 64.20 -11.69
C ALA A 8 -30.74 63.64 -10.55
N VAL A 9 -30.13 64.53 -9.72
CA VAL A 9 -28.83 64.30 -9.04
C VAL A 9 -28.70 65.03 -7.68
N LEU A 10 -28.22 64.35 -6.61
CA LEU A 10 -27.76 64.91 -5.31
C LEU A 10 -26.74 63.93 -4.65
N ARG A 11 -25.62 64.30 -4.00
CA ARG A 11 -24.89 65.58 -3.77
C ARG A 11 -23.36 65.39 -3.95
N GLY A 12 -22.62 66.49 -4.19
CA GLY A 12 -21.15 66.60 -4.03
C GLY A 12 -20.76 67.15 -2.64
N PRO A 13 -19.64 67.90 -2.43
CA PRO A 13 -18.68 68.52 -3.38
C PRO A 13 -17.25 67.92 -3.29
N GLY A 14 -16.18 68.33 -4.02
CA GLY A 14 -15.97 69.40 -5.03
C GLY A 14 -15.07 70.56 -4.52
N GLY A 15 -14.08 71.11 -5.25
CA GLY A 15 -13.49 70.77 -6.56
C GLY A 15 -12.57 71.88 -7.16
N LEU A 16 -12.06 71.67 -8.39
CA LEU A 16 -11.47 72.65 -9.36
C LEU A 16 -10.08 73.30 -9.14
N ARG A 17 -9.15 73.05 -10.09
CA ARG A 17 -8.61 74.02 -11.09
C ARG A 17 -7.82 73.30 -12.20
N GLY A 18 -7.79 73.88 -13.42
CA GLY A 18 -7.03 73.39 -14.60
C GLY A 18 -5.85 74.33 -14.94
N PRO A 19 -5.40 74.49 -16.21
CA PRO A 19 -5.99 74.01 -17.48
C PRO A 19 -4.98 73.31 -18.44
N GLY A 20 -5.44 72.92 -19.64
CA GLY A 20 -4.57 72.53 -20.77
C GLY A 20 -5.27 71.67 -21.82
N ILE A 21 -5.54 72.21 -23.03
CA ILE A 21 -6.23 71.51 -24.13
C ILE A 21 -5.39 71.59 -25.41
N ALA A 22 -5.15 70.43 -26.04
CA ALA A 22 -4.89 70.29 -27.47
C ALA A 22 -5.31 68.88 -27.94
N TRP A 23 -5.73 68.73 -29.19
CA TRP A 23 -6.31 67.49 -29.73
C TRP A 23 -5.44 66.82 -30.81
N ARG A 24 -5.71 65.51 -31.01
CA ARG A 24 -5.27 64.59 -32.10
C ARG A 24 -3.97 63.80 -31.87
N ILE A 25 -4.11 62.47 -31.93
CA ILE A 25 -3.34 61.57 -32.81
C ILE A 25 -4.16 60.28 -33.05
N PHE A 26 -3.83 59.54 -34.11
CA PHE A 26 -4.61 58.41 -34.63
C PHE A 26 -4.64 57.16 -33.73
N ARG A 27 -5.66 56.30 -33.95
CA ARG A 27 -5.59 54.87 -33.60
C ARG A 27 -4.47 54.18 -34.38
N SER A 28 -3.64 53.39 -33.70
CA SER A 28 -2.91 52.29 -34.31
C SER A 28 -3.01 51.03 -33.43
N TYR A 29 -3.58 49.96 -33.98
CA TYR A 29 -3.66 48.66 -33.30
C TYR A 29 -2.35 47.90 -33.47
N SER A 30 -1.62 47.65 -32.38
CA SER A 30 -0.43 46.79 -32.42
C SER A 30 -0.81 45.31 -32.36
N SER A 31 -0.55 44.57 -33.44
CA SER A 31 -0.85 43.14 -33.60
C SER A 31 0.19 42.20 -32.95
N ALA A 32 1.08 42.72 -32.10
CA ALA A 32 2.18 41.97 -31.50
C ALA A 32 1.74 41.06 -30.33
N SER A 33 0.87 41.54 -29.43
CA SER A 33 0.55 40.85 -28.17
C SER A 33 -0.13 39.48 -28.38
N THR A 34 -1.04 39.38 -29.35
CA THR A 34 -1.69 38.11 -29.71
C THR A 34 -0.71 37.14 -30.37
N LYS A 35 0.24 37.63 -31.18
CA LYS A 35 1.31 36.80 -31.76
C LYS A 35 2.26 36.21 -30.72
N GLU A 36 2.69 36.99 -29.72
CA GLU A 36 3.52 36.44 -28.63
C GLU A 36 2.76 35.37 -27.82
N LYS A 37 1.49 35.62 -27.49
CA LYS A 37 0.67 34.67 -26.71
C LYS A 37 0.40 33.38 -27.49
N ALA A 38 0.17 33.49 -28.81
CA ALA A 38 0.06 32.35 -29.71
C ALA A 38 1.38 31.57 -29.84
N ASN A 39 2.52 32.25 -30.00
CA ASN A 39 3.84 31.60 -30.07
C ASN A 39 4.16 30.84 -28.78
N ARG A 40 3.97 31.45 -27.59
CA ARG A 40 4.24 30.77 -26.30
C ARG A 40 3.37 29.52 -26.12
N ASN A 41 2.11 29.56 -26.53
CA ASN A 41 1.25 28.37 -26.57
C ASN A 41 1.79 27.32 -27.56
N GLY A 42 2.13 27.73 -28.79
CA GLY A 42 2.67 26.84 -29.83
C GLY A 42 3.98 26.16 -29.43
N THR A 43 4.92 26.85 -28.79
CA THR A 43 6.15 26.26 -28.27
C THR A 43 5.86 25.27 -27.13
N CYS A 44 4.91 25.59 -26.24
CA CYS A 44 4.47 24.71 -25.17
C CYS A 44 3.86 23.41 -25.73
N GLU A 45 2.90 23.51 -26.65
CA GLU A 45 2.26 22.35 -27.28
C GLU A 45 3.24 21.50 -28.09
N ARG A 46 4.25 22.10 -28.74
CA ARG A 46 5.34 21.37 -29.42
C ARG A 46 6.27 20.65 -28.43
N THR A 47 6.54 21.22 -27.26
CA THR A 47 7.28 20.51 -26.20
C THR A 47 6.48 19.39 -25.56
N GLU A 48 5.18 19.57 -25.28
CA GLU A 48 4.30 18.51 -24.80
C GLU A 48 4.19 17.37 -25.83
N LEU A 49 3.97 17.69 -27.12
CA LEU A 49 3.97 16.71 -28.21
C LEU A 49 5.29 15.95 -28.30
N LEU A 50 6.43 16.60 -28.05
CA LEU A 50 7.73 15.95 -28.05
C LEU A 50 7.90 14.96 -26.88
N GLU A 51 7.34 15.25 -25.70
CA GLU A 51 7.31 14.30 -24.58
C GLU A 51 6.37 13.12 -24.87
N VAL A 52 5.20 13.39 -25.46
CA VAL A 52 4.25 12.35 -25.90
C VAL A 52 4.86 11.44 -26.97
N LEU A 53 5.59 11.98 -27.96
CA LEU A 53 6.29 11.19 -28.96
C LEU A 53 7.43 10.35 -28.35
N LYS A 54 8.19 10.88 -27.37
CA LYS A 54 9.17 10.09 -26.61
C LYS A 54 8.51 8.96 -25.82
N ALA A 55 7.36 9.23 -25.19
CA ALA A 55 6.59 8.22 -24.46
C ALA A 55 6.04 7.13 -25.40
N ARG A 56 5.55 7.50 -26.58
CA ARG A 56 5.08 6.55 -27.62
C ARG A 56 6.24 5.75 -28.23
N ALA A 57 7.39 6.36 -28.47
CA ALA A 57 8.59 5.66 -28.92
C ALA A 57 9.06 4.63 -27.87
N LYS A 58 9.03 4.99 -26.58
CA LYS A 58 9.31 4.06 -25.48
C LYS A 58 8.27 2.93 -25.42
N GLN A 59 6.98 3.24 -25.50
CA GLN A 59 5.90 2.24 -25.54
C GLN A 59 6.08 1.24 -26.70
N LEU A 60 6.53 1.72 -27.88
CA LEU A 60 6.80 0.88 -29.05
C LEU A 60 8.09 0.04 -28.91
N GLN A 61 9.08 0.52 -28.15
CA GLN A 61 10.24 -0.30 -27.76
C GLN A 61 9.82 -1.38 -26.74
N ASP A 62 8.94 -1.04 -25.80
CA ASP A 62 8.38 -1.96 -24.79
C ASP A 62 7.36 -2.97 -25.38
N SER A 63 6.93 -2.81 -26.65
CA SER A 63 5.90 -3.63 -27.31
C SER A 63 6.31 -4.27 -28.64
N ASN A 64 7.61 -4.43 -28.91
CA ASN A 64 8.05 -5.26 -30.05
C ASN A 64 7.69 -6.73 -29.81
N VAL A 65 7.01 -7.34 -30.79
CA VAL A 65 6.55 -8.74 -30.73
C VAL A 65 7.76 -9.68 -30.63
N PRO A 66 7.79 -10.66 -29.70
CA PRO A 66 8.83 -11.67 -29.69
C PRO A 66 8.70 -12.57 -30.92
N GLU A 67 9.75 -12.63 -31.74
CA GLU A 67 9.86 -13.70 -32.72
C GLU A 67 10.05 -15.03 -31.98
N VAL A 68 9.17 -15.99 -32.25
CA VAL A 68 9.16 -17.29 -31.59
C VAL A 68 10.28 -18.15 -32.17
N THR A 69 11.48 -18.04 -31.58
CA THR A 69 12.49 -19.08 -31.72
C THR A 69 12.00 -20.35 -31.04
N VAL A 70 12.01 -21.46 -31.77
CA VAL A 70 11.65 -22.78 -31.22
C VAL A 70 12.74 -23.21 -30.24
N ASN A 71 12.37 -23.40 -28.97
CA ASN A 71 13.29 -23.81 -27.92
C ASN A 71 13.84 -25.23 -28.20
N LYS A 72 15.06 -25.32 -28.74
CA LYS A 72 15.93 -26.48 -28.45
C LYS A 72 16.37 -26.37 -26.99
N VAL A 73 16.17 -27.44 -26.23
CA VAL A 73 16.63 -27.53 -24.85
C VAL A 73 18.08 -28.00 -24.85
N GLU A 74 19.01 -27.07 -24.64
CA GLU A 74 20.41 -27.40 -24.38
C GLU A 74 20.61 -27.59 -22.87
N LEU A 75 20.90 -28.84 -22.48
CA LEU A 75 21.27 -29.20 -21.12
C LEU A 75 22.78 -29.04 -20.95
N THR A 76 23.22 -27.97 -20.28
CA THR A 76 24.62 -27.82 -19.85
C THR A 76 24.93 -28.81 -18.71
N PRO A 77 25.89 -29.73 -18.87
CA PRO A 77 26.40 -30.52 -17.75
C PRO A 77 27.07 -29.62 -16.71
N LEU A 78 27.04 -30.03 -15.45
CA LEU A 78 27.89 -29.47 -14.39
C LEU A 78 29.17 -30.31 -14.29
N ASP A 79 30.29 -29.64 -14.05
CA ASP A 79 31.60 -30.29 -13.94
C ASP A 79 31.65 -31.32 -12.80
N ASN A 80 32.19 -32.49 -13.09
CA ASN A 80 32.60 -33.49 -12.10
C ASN A 80 34.11 -33.72 -12.28
N ASP A 81 34.88 -33.53 -11.20
CA ASP A 81 36.34 -33.57 -11.21
C ASP A 81 36.88 -34.92 -10.71
N LYS A 82 37.85 -35.48 -11.45
CA LYS A 82 38.68 -36.69 -11.16
C LYS A 82 38.01 -38.05 -11.00
N TYR A 83 38.44 -39.00 -11.84
CA TYR A 83 39.42 -40.04 -11.47
C TYR A 83 40.23 -40.44 -12.73
N GLN A 84 41.27 -41.28 -12.61
CA GLN A 84 42.30 -41.53 -13.64
C GLN A 84 42.23 -42.96 -14.25
N GLU A 85 43.10 -43.19 -15.25
CA GLU A 85 43.53 -44.49 -15.83
C GLU A 85 42.58 -45.15 -16.88
N ALA A 86 43.04 -45.76 -17.99
CA ALA A 86 44.34 -45.69 -18.69
C ALA A 86 44.25 -46.26 -20.15
N VAL A 87 45.35 -46.13 -20.93
CA VAL A 87 45.74 -46.88 -22.16
C VAL A 87 45.00 -46.67 -23.51
N ALA A 88 45.59 -45.79 -24.36
CA ALA A 88 46.11 -46.06 -25.73
C ALA A 88 45.14 -46.52 -26.90
N PRO A 89 45.59 -46.62 -28.19
CA PRO A 89 45.12 -45.61 -29.18
C PRO A 89 44.79 -46.03 -30.64
N GLY A 90 43.90 -45.26 -31.28
CA GLY A 90 43.86 -45.03 -32.75
C GLY A 90 42.83 -45.83 -33.57
N PRO A 91 42.70 -45.59 -34.90
CA PRO A 91 43.40 -44.61 -35.73
C PRO A 91 42.53 -43.39 -36.17
N LYS A 92 43.06 -42.56 -37.07
CA LYS A 92 42.47 -41.29 -37.57
C LYS A 92 41.65 -41.50 -38.85
N GLU A 93 40.73 -40.59 -39.19
CA GLU A 93 40.74 -39.96 -40.53
C GLU A 93 40.04 -38.57 -40.64
N LYS A 94 40.66 -37.70 -41.46
CA LYS A 94 40.14 -36.57 -42.27
C LYS A 94 39.11 -35.58 -41.69
N GLN A 95 39.58 -34.35 -41.41
CA GLN A 95 38.78 -33.11 -41.51
C GLN A 95 38.62 -32.64 -42.97
N PRO A 96 37.59 -31.84 -43.27
CA PRO A 96 37.76 -30.66 -44.13
C PRO A 96 37.61 -29.31 -43.38
N VAL A 97 38.13 -28.25 -44.00
CA VAL A 97 38.28 -26.87 -43.48
C VAL A 97 36.99 -26.03 -43.69
N PRO A 98 36.64 -25.07 -42.80
CA PRO A 98 35.32 -24.42 -42.79
C PRO A 98 35.12 -23.30 -43.84
N ARG A 99 33.85 -22.98 -44.12
CA ARG A 99 33.42 -21.74 -44.79
C ARG A 99 32.86 -20.74 -43.78
N ALA A 100 33.09 -19.45 -44.03
CA ALA A 100 32.60 -18.34 -43.22
C ALA A 100 31.07 -18.15 -43.31
N ARG A 101 30.51 -17.33 -42.41
CA ARG A 101 29.12 -16.82 -42.48
C ARG A 101 29.12 -15.29 -42.40
N ASP A 102 28.22 -14.67 -43.14
CA ASP A 102 27.99 -13.22 -43.16
C ASP A 102 27.28 -12.69 -41.90
N ASP A 103 27.59 -11.45 -41.53
CA ASP A 103 26.85 -10.67 -40.53
C ASP A 103 25.58 -10.05 -41.16
N GLY A 104 24.44 -10.73 -40.97
CA GLY A 104 23.13 -10.26 -41.43
C GLY A 104 22.53 -9.16 -40.54
N LEU A 105 22.77 -7.88 -40.88
CA LEU A 105 22.16 -6.73 -40.20
C LEU A 105 20.63 -6.70 -40.36
N ALA A 106 19.89 -6.84 -39.25
CA ALA A 106 18.43 -6.81 -39.22
C ALA A 106 17.86 -5.45 -39.67
N GLN A 107 16.98 -5.46 -40.66
CA GLN A 107 16.34 -4.23 -41.17
C GLN A 107 15.28 -3.70 -40.20
N SER A 108 15.50 -2.50 -39.63
CA SER A 108 14.48 -1.82 -38.83
C SER A 108 13.23 -1.49 -39.67
N SER A 109 12.04 -1.72 -39.13
CA SER A 109 10.77 -1.46 -39.81
C SER A 109 10.62 -0.01 -40.29
N THR A 110 9.92 0.17 -41.42
CA THR A 110 9.75 1.47 -42.09
C THR A 110 9.11 2.53 -41.18
N TRP A 111 8.23 2.08 -40.27
CA TRP A 111 7.59 2.94 -39.26
C TRP A 111 8.54 3.44 -38.16
N ALA A 112 9.53 2.64 -37.74
CA ALA A 112 10.53 3.09 -36.77
C ALA A 112 11.38 4.24 -37.34
N LYS A 113 11.76 4.14 -38.63
CA LYS A 113 12.44 5.21 -39.37
C LYS A 113 11.57 6.47 -39.51
N LYS A 114 10.26 6.32 -39.77
CA LYS A 114 9.30 7.45 -39.81
C LYS A 114 9.19 8.15 -38.44
N LEU A 115 8.99 7.40 -37.37
CA LEU A 115 8.88 7.96 -36.01
C LEU A 115 10.16 8.68 -35.56
N GLN A 116 11.34 8.12 -35.84
CA GLN A 116 12.62 8.78 -35.59
C GLN A 116 12.76 10.08 -36.38
N LYS A 117 12.34 10.11 -37.65
CA LYS A 117 12.34 11.31 -38.49
C LYS A 117 11.40 12.39 -37.95
N GLU A 118 10.20 12.01 -37.49
CA GLU A 118 9.22 12.93 -36.88
C GLU A 118 9.73 13.49 -35.54
N MET A 119 10.28 12.65 -34.66
CA MET A 119 10.93 13.08 -33.41
C MET A 119 12.10 14.04 -33.66
N TYR A 120 12.91 13.77 -34.69
CA TYR A 120 14.03 14.64 -35.07
C TYR A 120 13.57 15.99 -35.63
N VAL A 121 12.55 16.00 -36.50
CA VAL A 121 11.94 17.24 -37.03
C VAL A 121 11.33 18.08 -35.90
N GLN A 122 10.64 17.49 -34.93
CA GLN A 122 10.09 18.24 -33.79
C GLN A 122 11.20 18.72 -32.83
N GLN A 123 12.29 17.97 -32.64
CA GLN A 123 13.47 18.47 -31.90
C GLN A 123 14.13 19.67 -32.57
N LEU A 124 14.21 19.69 -33.91
CA LEU A 124 14.73 20.84 -34.65
C LEU A 124 13.81 22.06 -34.50
N LYS A 125 12.50 21.89 -34.65
CA LYS A 125 11.52 22.99 -34.46
C LYS A 125 11.56 23.59 -33.06
N VAL A 126 11.60 22.76 -32.01
CA VAL A 126 11.75 23.22 -30.62
C VAL A 126 13.10 23.93 -30.38
N LYS A 127 14.17 23.56 -31.09
CA LYS A 127 15.46 24.26 -31.03
C LYS A 127 15.49 25.57 -31.81
N GLN A 128 14.68 25.72 -32.86
CA GLN A 128 14.61 26.93 -33.69
C GLN A 128 13.72 28.03 -33.09
N GLU A 129 12.80 27.69 -32.19
CA GLU A 129 11.85 28.64 -31.55
C GLU A 129 12.20 28.98 -30.09
N LEU A 130 13.45 28.81 -29.67
CA LEU A 130 13.98 29.39 -28.43
C LEU A 130 14.57 30.78 -28.73
N PRO A 131 13.92 31.90 -28.36
CA PRO A 131 14.49 33.23 -28.56
C PRO A 131 15.67 33.43 -27.61
N GLY A 132 16.74 34.05 -28.09
CA GLY A 132 17.99 34.22 -27.36
C GLY A 132 17.92 35.24 -26.21
N ALA A 133 17.30 34.87 -25.09
CA ALA A 133 17.36 35.61 -23.82
C ALA A 133 18.75 35.49 -23.12
N ALA A 134 19.82 35.58 -23.91
CA ALA A 134 21.22 35.46 -23.52
C ALA A 134 22.18 36.26 -24.44
N SER A 135 21.65 37.23 -25.20
CA SER A 135 22.43 38.03 -26.17
C SER A 135 22.00 39.51 -26.21
N GLN A 136 21.68 40.06 -25.05
CA GLN A 136 21.59 41.50 -24.78
C GLN A 136 22.20 41.81 -23.40
N LEU A 137 23.49 41.48 -23.22
CA LEU A 137 24.32 41.96 -22.10
C LEU A 137 25.83 41.81 -22.39
N ALA A 138 26.20 42.04 -23.66
CA ALA A 138 27.57 42.17 -24.14
C ALA A 138 27.55 42.98 -25.44
N LEU A 139 28.62 43.74 -25.73
CA LEU A 139 28.82 44.52 -26.96
C LEU A 139 27.91 45.77 -27.14
N GLU A 140 27.78 46.58 -26.09
CA GLU A 140 28.44 47.89 -26.24
C GLU A 140 29.93 47.66 -25.94
N GLY A 141 30.79 47.80 -26.95
CA GLY A 141 32.20 47.45 -26.82
C GLY A 141 32.87 47.11 -28.15
N GLN A 142 33.50 48.13 -28.75
CA GLN A 142 34.51 48.04 -29.81
C GLN A 142 34.04 47.57 -31.21
N ALA A 143 34.37 48.40 -32.21
CA ALA A 143 34.34 48.07 -33.63
C ALA A 143 35.77 48.14 -34.20
N LYS A 144 35.99 47.56 -35.40
CA LYS A 144 37.30 47.33 -36.06
C LYS A 144 38.11 46.22 -35.35
N VAL A 145 38.92 45.39 -36.02
CA VAL A 145 39.60 45.50 -37.33
C VAL A 145 39.36 44.24 -38.22
N GLU A 146 39.75 44.34 -39.48
CA GLU A 146 39.55 43.40 -40.59
C GLU A 146 40.46 42.14 -40.59
N ALA A 147 39.99 41.09 -41.28
CA ALA A 147 40.70 40.30 -42.33
C ALA A 147 41.85 39.31 -41.93
N GLU A 148 42.18 38.25 -42.71
CA GLU A 148 41.52 37.65 -43.90
C GLU A 148 41.82 36.12 -44.06
N ALA A 149 41.21 35.49 -45.08
CA ALA A 149 41.76 34.42 -45.95
C ALA A 149 42.22 33.04 -45.35
N LYS A 150 41.55 31.91 -45.69
CA LYS A 150 41.82 30.94 -46.82
C LYS A 150 42.99 29.93 -46.56
N THR A 151 43.01 28.64 -46.92
CA THR A 151 42.01 27.64 -47.44
C THR A 151 42.54 26.17 -47.34
N LYS A 152 41.63 25.19 -47.11
CA LYS A 152 41.42 23.84 -47.77
C LYS A 152 42.58 23.09 -48.52
N PRO A 153 42.49 21.74 -48.78
CA PRO A 153 41.84 20.61 -48.05
C PRO A 153 42.46 19.15 -48.25
N LYS A 154 41.74 18.11 -47.75
CA LYS A 154 41.55 16.70 -48.27
C LYS A 154 42.54 15.53 -47.92
N ALA A 155 41.93 14.32 -47.91
CA ALA A 155 42.47 12.95 -48.12
C ALA A 155 43.34 12.28 -46.99
N LYS A 156 43.47 10.94 -46.86
CA LYS A 156 42.58 9.74 -47.05
C LYS A 156 43.30 8.44 -46.57
N ALA A 157 42.69 7.56 -45.75
CA ALA A 157 43.04 6.11 -45.53
C ALA A 157 44.49 5.75 -45.02
N MET A 158 44.89 4.50 -44.69
CA MET A 158 44.34 3.33 -43.92
C MET A 158 45.44 2.23 -43.75
N LYS A 159 45.37 1.32 -42.74
CA LYS A 159 46.20 0.07 -42.48
C LYS A 159 47.56 0.28 -41.74
N ILE A 160 47.89 -0.37 -40.59
CA ILE A 160 48.22 -1.81 -40.24
C ILE A 160 49.67 -2.17 -40.70
N PRO A 161 50.59 -2.82 -39.91
CA PRO A 161 50.42 -4.00 -39.01
C PRO A 161 51.22 -4.09 -37.67
N ASN A 162 51.21 -5.28 -37.03
CA ASN A 162 51.97 -5.74 -35.84
C ASN A 162 53.40 -6.25 -36.15
N SER A 163 54.31 -6.34 -35.14
CA SER A 163 55.07 -7.58 -34.81
C SER A 163 55.91 -7.55 -33.49
N GLN A 164 56.08 -8.77 -32.92
CA GLN A 164 57.08 -9.39 -32.01
C GLN A 164 58.23 -8.55 -31.35
N ILE A 165 58.60 -8.66 -30.03
CA ILE A 165 59.01 -9.79 -29.13
C ILE A 165 60.48 -10.27 -29.38
N PRO A 166 61.36 -10.65 -28.39
CA PRO A 166 61.37 -10.57 -26.89
C PRO A 166 62.71 -10.07 -26.22
N LYS A 167 62.73 -9.79 -24.88
CA LYS A 167 63.56 -10.48 -23.82
C LYS A 167 63.73 -9.76 -22.45
N THR A 168 63.77 -10.60 -21.39
CA THR A 168 64.45 -10.51 -20.05
C THR A 168 64.32 -9.31 -19.07
N LYS A 169 63.71 -9.65 -17.92
CA LYS A 169 63.77 -9.12 -16.53
C LYS A 169 64.93 -8.20 -16.10
N GLY A 170 64.61 -7.20 -15.25
CA GLY A 170 65.53 -6.50 -14.32
C GLY A 170 64.77 -5.53 -13.37
N ALA A 171 65.13 -5.48 -12.08
CA ALA A 171 64.51 -4.62 -11.04
C ALA A 171 65.39 -3.37 -10.75
N ALA A 172 65.02 -2.31 -10.01
CA ALA A 172 63.80 -1.97 -9.25
C ALA A 172 63.60 -0.43 -9.18
N ALA A 173 62.56 0.05 -8.46
CA ALA A 173 62.09 1.44 -8.46
C ALA A 173 62.90 2.45 -7.60
N TRP A 174 62.81 3.74 -7.95
CA TRP A 174 63.24 4.90 -7.16
C TRP A 174 62.40 6.15 -7.51
N SER A 175 62.12 7.04 -6.56
CA SER A 175 62.25 8.52 -6.70
C SER A 175 61.70 9.33 -5.50
N LYS A 176 62.41 10.43 -5.22
CA LYS A 176 62.07 11.64 -4.44
C LYS A 176 62.55 12.85 -5.31
N PRO A 177 62.65 14.09 -4.80
CA PRO A 177 61.58 15.03 -4.42
C PRO A 177 61.74 16.41 -5.13
N ARG A 178 60.85 17.38 -4.85
CA ARG A 178 61.25 18.80 -4.60
C ARG A 178 60.11 19.67 -4.04
N VAL A 179 60.51 20.83 -3.51
CA VAL A 179 59.74 21.92 -2.85
C VAL A 179 60.52 23.22 -3.27
N VAL A 180 59.96 24.42 -3.49
CA VAL A 180 59.38 25.42 -2.55
C VAL A 180 58.76 26.58 -3.37
N GLU A 181 57.53 26.99 -3.01
CA GLU A 181 56.89 28.34 -2.95
C GLU A 181 57.15 29.49 -3.98
N VAL A 182 56.32 30.55 -4.17
CA VAL A 182 54.89 30.88 -3.88
C VAL A 182 54.51 32.13 -4.71
N LYS A 183 53.27 32.20 -5.22
CA LYS A 183 52.39 33.40 -5.15
C LYS A 183 50.94 33.09 -5.56
N GLU A 184 50.02 34.00 -5.25
CA GLU A 184 48.62 33.68 -4.98
C GLU A 184 47.67 33.75 -6.19
N GLY A 185 46.58 32.99 -6.11
CA GLY A 185 45.43 33.08 -7.01
C GLY A 185 44.22 32.35 -6.41
N ALA A 186 43.15 33.07 -6.08
CA ALA A 186 42.02 32.52 -5.33
C ALA A 186 41.19 31.53 -6.17
N GLN A 187 40.90 30.34 -5.63
CA GLN A 187 39.93 29.40 -6.20
C GLN A 187 38.93 28.90 -5.15
N LEU A 188 37.67 28.77 -5.57
CA LEU A 188 36.55 28.31 -4.73
C LEU A 188 36.79 26.88 -4.24
N LYS A 189 36.67 26.66 -2.93
CA LYS A 189 36.60 25.31 -2.34
C LYS A 189 35.38 24.57 -2.92
N ARG A 190 35.61 23.41 -3.56
CA ARG A 190 34.53 22.49 -3.95
C ARG A 190 33.79 21.99 -2.68
N PRO A 191 32.45 21.90 -2.67
CA PRO A 191 31.70 21.36 -1.54
C PRO A 191 32.12 19.92 -1.19
N GLN A 192 32.13 19.60 0.10
CA GLN A 192 32.46 18.27 0.61
C GLN A 192 31.42 17.21 0.17
N ARG A 193 31.87 15.95 0.04
CA ARG A 193 30.97 14.80 -0.15
C ARG A 193 30.39 14.36 1.19
N MET A 194 29.07 14.34 1.30
CA MET A 194 28.29 13.75 2.40
C MET A 194 27.07 13.01 1.84
N PRO A 195 26.53 11.99 2.54
CA PRO A 195 27.26 10.85 3.08
C PRO A 195 26.67 9.52 2.56
N GLY A 196 27.52 8.54 2.24
CA GLY A 196 27.10 7.27 1.63
C GLY A 196 26.84 6.10 2.61
N ASP A 197 27.50 6.09 3.77
CA ASP A 197 27.67 4.86 4.57
C ASP A 197 26.51 4.47 5.50
N LYS A 198 25.68 5.44 5.92
CA LYS A 198 24.67 5.21 6.99
C LYS A 198 23.69 4.07 6.69
N SER A 199 23.39 3.78 5.42
CA SER A 199 22.43 2.73 5.04
C SER A 199 22.93 1.32 5.33
N ASN A 200 24.22 1.07 5.07
CA ASN A 200 24.83 -0.25 5.29
C ASN A 200 25.03 -0.51 6.79
N GLN A 201 25.31 0.56 7.55
CA GLN A 201 25.39 0.51 9.01
C GLN A 201 24.05 0.12 9.63
N GLN A 202 22.93 0.73 9.25
CA GLN A 202 21.62 0.40 9.82
C GLN A 202 21.18 -1.06 9.51
N VAL A 203 21.41 -1.56 8.29
CA VAL A 203 21.10 -2.97 7.96
C VAL A 203 22.01 -3.94 8.73
N LEU A 204 23.27 -3.58 8.94
CA LEU A 204 24.20 -4.36 9.75
C LEU A 204 23.78 -4.38 11.24
N GLN A 205 23.35 -3.25 11.80
CA GLN A 205 22.80 -3.12 13.16
C GLN A 205 21.59 -4.05 13.37
N GLN A 206 20.58 -3.94 12.49
CA GLN A 206 19.39 -4.80 12.54
C GLN A 206 19.74 -6.29 12.39
N THR A 207 20.73 -6.63 11.54
CA THR A 207 21.21 -8.01 11.38
C THR A 207 21.90 -8.52 12.65
N ILE A 208 22.72 -7.69 13.31
CA ILE A 208 23.38 -8.04 14.58
C ILE A 208 22.31 -8.26 15.67
N GLN A 209 21.36 -7.33 15.81
CA GLN A 209 20.29 -7.42 16.80
C GLN A 209 19.42 -8.66 16.60
N SER A 210 19.00 -8.96 15.36
CA SER A 210 18.22 -10.17 15.05
C SER A 210 18.96 -11.47 15.41
N ASN A 211 20.29 -11.51 15.24
CA ASN A 211 21.09 -12.67 15.65
C ASN A 211 21.12 -12.82 17.18
N LEU A 212 21.28 -11.71 17.92
CA LEU A 212 21.32 -11.73 19.38
C LEU A 212 19.98 -12.10 20.00
N GLU A 213 18.85 -11.59 19.47
CA GLU A 213 17.51 -12.00 19.91
C GLU A 213 17.18 -13.45 19.53
N CYS A 214 17.73 -13.97 18.44
CA CYS A 214 17.65 -15.39 18.10
C CYS A 214 18.35 -16.24 19.18
N PHE A 215 19.56 -15.89 19.60
CA PHE A 215 20.26 -16.60 20.68
C PHE A 215 19.58 -16.45 22.06
N LEU A 216 18.96 -15.30 22.35
CA LEU A 216 18.14 -15.09 23.55
C LEU A 216 16.93 -16.05 23.57
N PHE A 217 16.20 -16.16 22.46
CA PHE A 217 15.06 -17.08 22.33
C PHE A 217 15.44 -18.56 22.38
N LEU A 218 16.63 -18.91 21.87
CA LEU A 218 17.23 -20.24 21.96
C LEU A 218 17.87 -20.55 23.33
N GLN A 219 17.88 -19.58 24.26
CA GLN A 219 18.52 -19.67 25.58
C GLN A 219 20.03 -20.01 25.53
N GLN A 220 20.74 -19.44 24.55
CA GLN A 220 22.18 -19.64 24.29
C GLN A 220 23.01 -18.38 24.60
N PRO A 221 23.10 -17.91 25.87
CA PRO A 221 23.87 -16.71 26.22
C PRO A 221 25.37 -16.83 25.91
N GLU A 222 25.93 -18.04 25.92
CA GLU A 222 27.34 -18.29 25.60
C GLU A 222 27.67 -17.91 24.15
N GLU A 223 26.84 -18.31 23.19
CA GLU A 223 27.00 -17.93 21.79
C GLU A 223 26.56 -16.48 21.53
N ALA A 224 25.59 -15.95 22.30
CA ALA A 224 25.23 -14.54 22.26
C ALA A 224 26.39 -13.62 22.69
N GLU A 225 27.05 -13.92 23.82
CA GLU A 225 28.26 -13.23 24.30
C GLU A 225 29.40 -13.36 23.29
N ARG A 226 29.63 -14.58 22.76
CA ARG A 226 30.65 -14.82 21.72
C ARG A 226 30.41 -14.00 20.46
N TYR A 227 29.16 -13.92 19.99
CA TYR A 227 28.79 -13.13 18.81
C TYR A 227 28.91 -11.62 19.05
N LEU A 228 28.50 -11.14 20.24
CA LEU A 228 28.68 -9.75 20.65
C LEU A 228 30.16 -9.38 20.74
N LEU A 229 31.01 -10.22 21.34
CA LEU A 229 32.47 -10.01 21.40
C LEU A 229 33.13 -10.04 20.02
N LEU A 230 32.67 -10.88 19.10
CA LEU A 230 33.09 -10.88 17.69
C LEU A 230 32.64 -9.60 16.93
N CYS A 231 31.61 -8.92 17.41
CA CYS A 231 31.19 -7.63 16.88
C CYS A 231 31.95 -6.46 17.54
N HIS A 232 32.14 -6.50 18.86
CA HIS A 232 32.89 -5.50 19.62
C HIS A 232 34.39 -5.46 19.25
N SER A 233 35.01 -6.61 18.97
CA SER A 233 36.41 -6.69 18.53
C SER A 233 36.67 -6.09 17.14
N SER A 234 35.64 -5.98 16.29
CA SER A 234 35.78 -5.41 14.94
C SER A 234 35.50 -3.89 14.95
N PRO A 235 36.45 -3.01 14.58
CA PRO A 235 36.26 -1.56 14.64
C PRO A 235 35.11 -1.02 13.76
N VAL A 236 34.75 -1.75 12.70
CA VAL A 236 33.62 -1.39 11.82
C VAL A 236 32.29 -1.76 12.46
N LYS A 237 32.21 -2.92 13.11
CA LYS A 237 30.98 -3.38 13.77
C LYS A 237 30.75 -2.71 15.13
N ARG A 238 31.79 -2.42 15.91
CA ARG A 238 31.67 -1.72 17.21
C ARG A 238 30.95 -0.37 17.06
N LYS A 239 31.25 0.39 16.01
CA LYS A 239 30.59 1.67 15.65
C LYS A 239 29.10 1.54 15.26
N VAL A 240 28.57 0.32 15.24
CA VAL A 240 27.23 -0.04 14.79
C VAL A 240 26.49 -0.84 15.88
N LEU A 241 27.14 -1.13 17.03
CA LEU A 241 26.48 -1.64 18.22
C LEU A 241 25.79 -0.50 18.97
N ASP A 242 24.55 -0.73 19.40
CA ASP A 242 23.82 0.13 20.32
C ASP A 242 23.71 -0.54 21.71
N ILE A 243 23.12 0.17 22.68
CA ILE A 243 22.88 -0.37 24.03
C ILE A 243 21.90 -1.57 24.02
N GLY A 244 21.01 -1.66 23.04
CA GLY A 244 20.06 -2.77 22.87
C GLY A 244 20.77 -4.10 22.63
N ALA A 245 21.83 -4.10 21.81
CA ALA A 245 22.66 -5.28 21.56
C ALA A 245 23.31 -5.82 22.85
N TYR A 246 23.80 -4.94 23.74
CA TYR A 246 24.35 -5.36 25.04
C TYR A 246 23.25 -5.81 25.99
N ASN A 247 22.14 -5.05 26.10
CA ASN A 247 21.00 -5.40 26.94
C ASN A 247 20.40 -6.77 26.58
N THR A 248 20.38 -7.13 25.30
CA THR A 248 19.92 -8.45 24.80
C THR A 248 20.78 -9.60 25.34
N VAL A 249 22.10 -9.41 25.43
CA VAL A 249 23.05 -10.40 25.98
C VAL A 249 23.09 -10.37 27.51
N MET A 250 22.92 -9.21 28.13
CA MET A 250 22.76 -9.14 29.58
C MET A 250 21.47 -9.85 30.02
N ARG A 251 20.36 -9.73 29.27
CA ARG A 251 19.10 -10.43 29.57
C ARG A 251 19.21 -11.95 29.45
N SER A 252 19.98 -12.48 28.50
CA SER A 252 20.19 -13.93 28.39
C SER A 252 21.06 -14.49 29.53
N TRP A 253 21.93 -13.68 30.15
CA TRP A 253 22.64 -14.03 31.39
C TRP A 253 21.82 -13.75 32.66
N ALA A 254 20.97 -12.72 32.66
CA ALA A 254 20.10 -12.37 33.79
C ALA A 254 19.09 -13.49 34.09
N ARG A 255 18.47 -14.06 33.05
CA ARG A 255 17.61 -15.26 33.15
C ARG A 255 18.35 -16.51 33.68
N LYS A 256 19.68 -16.56 33.60
CA LYS A 256 20.53 -17.60 34.25
C LYS A 256 21.09 -17.18 35.62
N GLY A 257 20.71 -16.02 36.17
CA GLY A 257 21.21 -15.51 37.47
C GLY A 257 22.72 -15.21 37.51
N CYS A 258 23.37 -15.04 36.35
CA CYS A 258 24.83 -15.02 36.24
C CYS A 258 25.45 -13.61 36.38
N LEU A 259 25.37 -13.00 37.57
CA LEU A 259 25.80 -11.61 37.82
C LEU A 259 27.23 -11.30 37.31
N ASN A 260 28.20 -12.18 37.60
CA ASN A 260 29.62 -12.02 37.18
C ASN A 260 29.80 -11.86 35.65
N ARG A 261 28.87 -12.41 34.84
CA ARG A 261 28.88 -12.23 33.37
C ARG A 261 28.37 -10.85 32.96
N MET A 262 27.43 -10.29 33.71
CA MET A 262 26.89 -8.96 33.44
C MET A 262 27.87 -7.85 33.81
N ASP A 263 28.58 -7.93 34.94
CA ASP A 263 29.61 -6.93 35.30
C ASP A 263 30.69 -6.81 34.19
N ARG A 264 31.03 -7.94 33.56
CA ARG A 264 31.88 -8.00 32.36
C ARG A 264 31.26 -7.32 31.13
N LEU A 265 29.94 -7.38 30.96
CA LEU A 265 29.23 -6.74 29.85
C LEU A 265 29.05 -5.23 30.10
N PHE A 266 28.78 -4.80 31.33
CA PHE A 266 28.76 -3.39 31.73
C PHE A 266 30.10 -2.69 31.44
N SER A 267 31.22 -3.33 31.81
CA SER A 267 32.57 -2.82 31.52
C SER A 267 32.96 -2.79 30.02
N LEU A 268 32.13 -3.35 29.13
CA LEU A 268 32.31 -3.23 27.66
C LEU A 268 31.50 -2.07 27.04
N LEU A 269 30.64 -1.39 27.81
CA LEU A 269 29.85 -0.25 27.33
C LEU A 269 30.71 1.00 27.10
N GLU A 270 31.52 1.39 28.10
CA GLU A 270 32.38 2.57 28.03
C GLU A 270 33.43 2.46 26.88
N PRO A 271 34.14 1.34 26.66
CA PRO A 271 35.00 1.13 25.48
C PRO A 271 34.28 1.10 24.12
N ALA A 272 32.94 1.15 24.11
CA ALA A 272 32.11 1.33 22.92
C ALA A 272 31.52 2.75 22.78
N GLY A 273 31.73 3.63 23.77
CA GLY A 273 31.13 4.97 23.82
C GLY A 273 29.64 4.95 24.22
N LEU A 274 29.20 3.89 24.91
CA LEU A 274 27.82 3.71 25.38
C LEU A 274 27.74 3.90 26.90
N ARG A 275 26.54 4.21 27.39
CA ARG A 275 26.19 4.24 28.81
C ARG A 275 25.00 3.32 29.09
N PRO A 276 24.84 2.82 30.32
CA PRO A 276 23.62 2.14 30.74
C PRO A 276 22.35 2.98 30.48
N ASN A 277 21.22 2.29 30.26
CA ASN A 277 19.90 2.91 30.27
C ASN A 277 18.98 2.20 31.28
N LEU A 278 17.73 2.65 31.42
CA LEU A 278 16.72 2.01 32.27
C LEU A 278 16.63 0.48 32.03
N ASP A 279 16.66 0.03 30.78
CA ASP A 279 16.61 -1.41 30.47
C ASP A 279 17.87 -2.16 30.95
N SER A 280 19.04 -1.53 30.89
CA SER A 280 20.29 -2.09 31.46
C SER A 280 20.15 -2.29 32.98
N TYR A 281 19.58 -1.31 33.69
CA TYR A 281 19.36 -1.39 35.13
C TYR A 281 18.23 -2.36 35.51
N ALA A 282 17.15 -2.44 34.72
CA ALA A 282 16.10 -3.44 34.89
C ALA A 282 16.66 -4.87 34.76
N VAL A 283 17.46 -5.13 33.72
CA VAL A 283 18.13 -6.43 33.52
C VAL A 283 19.16 -6.72 34.62
N ALA A 284 19.84 -5.69 35.15
CA ALA A 284 20.73 -5.85 36.29
C ALA A 284 19.99 -6.31 37.55
N LEU A 285 18.88 -5.64 37.87
CA LEU A 285 18.03 -5.94 39.04
C LEU A 285 17.29 -7.27 38.89
N GLU A 286 16.87 -7.65 37.67
CA GLU A 286 16.30 -8.98 37.37
C GLU A 286 17.26 -10.09 37.81
N CYS A 287 18.51 -10.02 37.36
CA CYS A 287 19.55 -10.99 37.72
C CYS A 287 19.83 -11.00 39.22
N MET A 288 19.86 -9.83 39.86
CA MET A 288 20.07 -9.72 41.31
C MET A 288 18.94 -10.34 42.12
N GLY A 289 17.69 -10.23 41.64
CA GLY A 289 16.55 -10.97 42.17
C GLY A 289 16.77 -12.47 42.03
N ARG A 290 16.90 -12.98 40.79
CA ARG A 290 17.06 -14.43 40.52
C ARG A 290 18.25 -15.08 41.26
N SER A 291 19.34 -14.34 41.46
CA SER A 291 20.56 -14.80 42.14
C SER A 291 20.54 -14.61 43.66
N GLN A 292 19.49 -14.00 44.24
CA GLN A 292 19.40 -13.65 45.67
C GLN A 292 20.59 -12.81 46.14
N SER A 293 21.00 -11.83 45.32
CA SER A 293 22.18 -11.01 45.55
C SER A 293 22.10 -10.23 46.88
N PRO A 294 23.22 -10.04 47.59
CA PRO A 294 23.21 -9.42 48.92
C PRO A 294 22.75 -7.94 48.86
N PRO A 295 22.00 -7.44 49.86
CA PRO A 295 21.40 -6.09 49.83
C PRO A 295 22.38 -4.95 49.50
N LYS A 296 23.65 -5.08 49.91
CA LYS A 296 24.72 -4.10 49.61
C LYS A 296 25.01 -3.97 48.10
N ALA A 297 24.91 -5.06 47.33
CA ALA A 297 25.13 -5.04 45.88
C ALA A 297 23.96 -4.37 45.16
N ILE A 298 22.73 -4.69 45.57
CA ILE A 298 21.50 -4.09 45.04
C ILE A 298 21.48 -2.58 45.33
N LEU A 299 21.77 -2.17 46.58
CA LEU A 299 21.84 -0.77 46.97
C LEU A 299 22.83 0.03 46.11
N ARG A 300 24.00 -0.53 45.76
CA ARG A 300 24.98 0.11 44.87
C ARG A 300 24.42 0.35 43.46
N TYR A 301 23.67 -0.61 42.90
CA TYR A 301 23.04 -0.43 41.59
C TYR A 301 21.88 0.59 41.63
N LEU A 302 21.11 0.64 42.71
CA LEU A 302 20.08 1.67 42.91
C LEU A 302 20.68 3.08 43.11
N GLN A 303 21.82 3.18 43.78
CA GLN A 303 22.59 4.44 43.89
C GLN A 303 23.12 4.89 42.53
N GLN A 304 23.66 3.97 41.72
CA GLN A 304 24.15 4.30 40.37
C GLN A 304 23.02 4.73 39.43
N LEU A 305 21.87 4.05 39.47
CA LEU A 305 20.65 4.41 38.73
C LEU A 305 20.24 5.87 39.03
N ASN A 306 20.24 6.25 40.30
CA ASN A 306 19.92 7.63 40.72
C ASN A 306 21.00 8.64 40.28
N SER A 307 22.30 8.29 40.33
CA SER A 307 23.37 9.20 39.87
C SER A 307 23.43 9.36 38.35
N ASP A 308 22.93 8.38 37.60
CA ASP A 308 22.78 8.45 36.14
C ASP A 308 21.56 9.30 35.71
N GLY A 309 20.75 9.78 36.68
CA GLY A 309 19.60 10.67 36.44
C GLY A 309 18.26 9.95 36.24
N PHE A 310 18.15 8.68 36.65
CA PHE A 310 16.90 7.91 36.61
C PHE A 310 16.25 7.79 37.99
N HIS A 311 15.00 7.32 38.05
CA HIS A 311 14.32 6.95 39.29
C HIS A 311 13.75 5.52 39.21
N VAL A 312 13.61 4.88 40.38
CA VAL A 312 13.20 3.46 40.49
C VAL A 312 11.82 3.22 39.87
N ASP A 313 10.86 4.13 40.10
CA ASP A 313 9.52 4.12 39.52
C ASP A 313 9.54 4.06 37.98
N GLU A 314 10.53 4.68 37.33
CA GLU A 314 10.64 4.69 35.87
C GLU A 314 10.90 3.31 35.28
N LEU A 315 11.54 2.40 36.02
CA LEU A 315 11.71 1.01 35.60
C LEU A 315 10.35 0.34 35.35
N PHE A 316 9.36 0.62 36.19
CA PHE A 316 8.02 0.03 36.10
C PHE A 316 7.07 0.77 35.15
N GLN A 317 7.40 2.02 34.81
CA GLN A 317 6.60 2.87 33.89
C GLN A 317 7.13 2.87 32.44
N LYS A 318 8.44 2.68 32.21
CA LYS A 318 9.08 2.88 30.91
C LYS A 318 9.74 1.63 30.32
N CYS A 319 10.18 0.66 31.12
CA CYS A 319 10.74 -0.59 30.60
C CYS A 319 9.65 -1.58 30.17
N LEU A 320 10.01 -2.47 29.24
CA LEU A 320 9.16 -3.56 28.78
C LEU A 320 9.73 -4.90 29.24
N PHE A 321 8.89 -5.70 29.90
CA PHE A 321 9.22 -6.99 30.49
C PHE A 321 8.60 -8.11 29.64
N GLU A 322 9.35 -9.18 29.38
CA GLU A 322 8.94 -10.25 28.46
C GLU A 322 8.30 -11.44 29.16
N ALA A 323 8.51 -11.62 30.46
CA ALA A 323 7.94 -12.71 31.27
C ALA A 323 7.80 -12.24 32.74
N ASP A 324 8.48 -12.92 33.66
CA ASP A 324 8.50 -12.67 35.11
C ASP A 324 9.59 -11.66 35.56
N GLU A 325 10.20 -10.93 34.62
CA GLU A 325 11.31 -10.03 34.96
C GLU A 325 10.86 -8.84 35.84
N LYS A 326 9.60 -8.42 35.75
CA LYS A 326 9.04 -7.32 36.56
C LYS A 326 9.00 -7.69 38.05
N GLU A 327 8.64 -8.94 38.32
CA GLU A 327 8.56 -9.56 39.63
C GLU A 327 9.95 -9.70 40.25
N MET A 328 10.94 -10.16 39.46
CA MET A 328 12.33 -10.28 39.90
C MET A 328 12.95 -8.91 40.24
N VAL A 329 12.70 -7.88 39.42
CA VAL A 329 13.13 -6.50 39.70
C VAL A 329 12.46 -5.95 40.95
N LEU A 330 11.15 -6.15 41.11
CA LEU A 330 10.41 -5.73 42.31
C LEU A 330 10.92 -6.44 43.58
N TRP A 331 11.26 -7.72 43.50
CA TRP A 331 11.82 -8.47 44.62
C TRP A 331 13.24 -8.04 44.99
N ALA A 332 14.09 -7.76 44.00
CA ALA A 332 15.41 -7.18 44.23
C ALA A 332 15.29 -5.83 44.96
N ILE A 333 14.43 -4.93 44.49
CA ILE A 333 14.19 -3.64 45.15
C ILE A 333 13.68 -3.83 46.58
N ARG A 334 12.71 -4.72 46.82
CA ARG A 334 12.17 -4.99 48.16
C ARG A 334 13.17 -5.61 49.14
N THR A 335 14.21 -6.27 48.65
CA THR A 335 15.34 -6.75 49.47
C THR A 335 16.15 -5.60 50.09
N VAL A 336 16.04 -4.37 49.56
CA VAL A 336 16.66 -3.15 50.11
C VAL A 336 15.62 -2.17 50.67
N GLN A 337 14.42 -2.14 50.09
CA GLN A 337 13.31 -1.24 50.45
C GLN A 337 12.01 -2.06 50.64
N PRO A 338 11.83 -2.75 51.78
CA PRO A 338 10.72 -3.71 51.96
C PRO A 338 9.32 -3.13 51.70
N ASN A 339 9.12 -1.86 52.07
CA ASN A 339 7.83 -1.16 51.92
C ASN A 339 7.61 -0.58 50.50
N TYR A 340 8.48 -0.83 49.53
CA TYR A 340 8.33 -0.31 48.17
C TYR A 340 7.07 -0.88 47.50
N GLN A 341 6.18 0.02 47.10
CA GLN A 341 4.99 -0.27 46.31
C GLN A 341 5.27 0.07 44.84
N LEU A 342 4.59 -0.62 43.91
CA LEU A 342 4.65 -0.22 42.50
C LEU A 342 4.03 1.18 42.36
N PRO A 343 4.59 2.07 41.51
CA PRO A 343 3.98 3.36 41.26
C PRO A 343 2.57 3.17 40.69
N PRO A 344 1.60 4.03 41.06
CA PRO A 344 0.26 3.96 40.50
C PRO A 344 0.31 4.14 38.98
N PRO A 345 -0.62 3.52 38.21
CA PRO A 345 -0.67 3.71 36.77
C PRO A 345 -0.85 5.21 36.46
N PRO A 346 -0.12 5.76 35.47
CA PRO A 346 -0.16 7.18 35.16
C PRO A 346 -1.58 7.62 34.80
N SER A 347 -1.97 8.81 35.28
CA SER A 347 -3.30 9.38 35.01
C SER A 347 -3.58 9.43 33.50
N PRO A 348 -4.68 8.81 33.00
CA PRO A 348 -4.96 8.75 31.57
C PRO A 348 -4.96 10.14 30.92
N GLN A 349 -4.07 10.36 29.95
CA GLN A 349 -3.95 11.64 29.26
C GLN A 349 -5.08 11.80 28.24
N ILE A 350 -5.83 12.89 28.36
CA ILE A 350 -6.93 13.26 27.47
C ILE A 350 -6.36 13.89 26.19
N CYS A 351 -6.98 13.58 25.04
CA CYS A 351 -6.56 14.14 23.75
C CYS A 351 -6.67 15.67 23.75
N LYS A 352 -5.63 16.35 23.25
CA LYS A 352 -5.53 17.82 23.23
C LYS A 352 -6.08 18.47 21.94
N SER A 353 -6.68 17.70 21.04
CA SER A 353 -7.30 18.24 19.82
C SER A 353 -8.60 18.97 20.18
N SER A 354 -8.72 20.23 19.74
CA SER A 354 -9.94 21.05 19.85
C SER A 354 -11.19 20.33 19.35
N LEU A 355 -11.04 19.56 18.26
CA LEU A 355 -12.10 18.79 17.62
C LEU A 355 -12.67 17.66 18.50
N LEU A 356 -11.97 17.25 19.57
CA LEU A 356 -12.33 16.09 20.41
C LEU A 356 -12.19 16.36 21.92
N GLN A 357 -12.05 17.62 22.34
CA GLN A 357 -11.98 17.97 23.76
C GLN A 357 -13.24 17.50 24.51
N ASP A 358 -14.43 17.81 23.98
CA ASP A 358 -15.73 17.37 24.51
C ASP A 358 -15.91 15.84 24.42
N PHE A 359 -15.26 15.19 23.44
CA PHE A 359 -15.39 13.75 23.19
C PHE A 359 -14.78 12.91 24.32
N TYR A 360 -13.63 13.35 24.85
CA TYR A 360 -12.92 12.71 25.96
C TYR A 360 -13.16 13.39 27.33
N ALA A 361 -13.98 14.44 27.38
CA ALA A 361 -14.34 15.13 28.63
C ALA A 361 -15.16 14.21 29.56
N ARG A 362 -14.65 13.99 30.77
CA ARG A 362 -15.30 13.13 31.80
C ARG A 362 -16.58 13.73 32.39
N GLU A 363 -16.84 15.01 32.17
CA GLU A 363 -17.99 15.75 32.67
C GLU A 363 -19.31 15.26 32.02
N THR A 364 -19.25 14.78 30.78
CA THR A 364 -20.38 14.13 30.11
C THR A 364 -20.28 12.62 30.24
N MET A 365 -21.00 12.00 31.19
CA MET A 365 -21.19 10.55 31.20
C MET A 365 -22.01 10.11 29.98
N VAL A 366 -21.41 9.29 29.12
CA VAL A 366 -22.07 8.66 27.96
C VAL A 366 -22.16 7.15 28.18
N SER A 367 -23.29 6.55 27.84
CA SER A 367 -23.43 5.09 27.73
C SER A 367 -23.14 4.67 26.30
N TYR A 368 -22.05 3.94 26.08
CA TYR A 368 -21.71 3.40 24.77
C TYR A 368 -22.59 2.20 24.39
N PRO A 369 -22.77 1.90 23.09
CA PRO A 369 -23.55 0.75 22.65
C PRO A 369 -22.85 -0.57 23.01
N LYS A 370 -23.66 -1.60 23.27
CA LYS A 370 -23.23 -2.98 23.56
C LYS A 370 -23.71 -3.90 22.44
N LEU A 371 -22.96 -4.97 22.20
CA LEU A 371 -23.28 -6.01 21.21
C LEU A 371 -24.48 -6.83 21.68
N ASP A 372 -25.31 -7.33 20.76
CA ASP A 372 -26.44 -8.23 21.06
C ASP A 372 -26.02 -9.68 21.40
N LEU A 373 -24.93 -9.83 22.15
CA LEU A 373 -24.33 -11.11 22.56
C LEU A 373 -24.11 -11.11 24.08
N SER A 374 -24.29 -12.26 24.72
CA SER A 374 -24.00 -12.43 26.15
C SER A 374 -22.49 -12.56 26.42
N VAL A 375 -22.08 -12.41 27.68
CA VAL A 375 -20.70 -12.70 28.11
C VAL A 375 -20.29 -14.11 27.70
N LYS A 376 -21.20 -15.09 27.85
CA LYS A 376 -20.95 -16.49 27.48
C LYS A 376 -20.70 -16.65 25.98
N ASP A 377 -21.55 -16.05 25.14
CA ASP A 377 -21.40 -16.12 23.68
C ASP A 377 -20.04 -15.54 23.23
N LEU A 378 -19.64 -14.41 23.82
CA LEU A 378 -18.35 -13.78 23.51
C LEU A 378 -17.15 -14.62 23.98
N GLN A 379 -17.26 -15.31 25.13
CA GLN A 379 -16.20 -16.18 25.63
C GLN A 379 -16.03 -17.44 24.76
N GLU A 380 -17.11 -18.10 24.36
CA GLU A 380 -17.06 -19.26 23.45
C GLU A 380 -16.49 -18.87 22.07
N ARG A 381 -16.87 -17.69 21.56
CA ARG A 381 -16.34 -17.11 20.32
C ARG A 381 -14.86 -16.79 20.38
N PHE A 382 -14.38 -16.24 21.49
CA PHE A 382 -12.96 -15.96 21.70
C PHE A 382 -12.13 -17.24 21.72
N GLN A 383 -12.63 -18.32 22.33
CA GLN A 383 -11.98 -19.63 22.29
C GLN A 383 -11.91 -20.18 20.85
N GLN A 384 -12.97 -20.06 20.05
CA GLN A 384 -12.95 -20.45 18.63
C GLN A 384 -11.94 -19.64 17.81
N GLN A 385 -11.84 -18.33 18.05
CA GLN A 385 -10.83 -17.46 17.41
C GLN A 385 -9.41 -17.85 17.83
N LEU A 386 -9.19 -18.18 19.10
CA LEU A 386 -7.88 -18.58 19.60
C LEU A 386 -7.42 -19.90 19.00
N GLU A 387 -8.28 -20.92 18.94
CA GLU A 387 -7.99 -22.18 18.27
C GLU A 387 -7.75 -22.03 16.76
N MET A 388 -8.37 -21.03 16.14
CA MET A 388 -8.15 -20.67 14.74
C MET A 388 -6.77 -20.04 14.51
N GLU A 389 -6.36 -19.08 15.36
CA GLU A 389 -5.04 -18.43 15.25
C GLU A 389 -3.89 -19.35 15.67
N LEU A 390 -4.07 -20.19 16.70
CA LEU A 390 -3.06 -21.18 17.12
C LEU A 390 -2.71 -22.19 16.02
N LYS A 391 -3.66 -22.53 15.13
CA LYS A 391 -3.42 -23.38 13.97
C LYS A 391 -2.66 -22.67 12.85
N ASN A 392 -2.59 -21.32 12.87
CA ASN A 392 -2.02 -20.41 11.88
C ASN A 392 -2.61 -20.49 10.46
N THR A 393 -3.06 -21.66 10.00
CA THR A 393 -3.74 -21.90 8.73
C THR A 393 -5.06 -22.62 8.92
N ILE A 394 -6.04 -22.34 8.06
CA ILE A 394 -7.37 -22.94 8.07
C ILE A 394 -7.64 -23.51 6.68
N THR A 395 -8.14 -24.74 6.65
CA THR A 395 -8.65 -25.37 5.42
C THR A 395 -10.17 -25.36 5.44
N ILE A 396 -10.79 -24.94 4.34
CA ILE A 396 -12.26 -24.84 4.17
C ILE A 396 -12.68 -25.54 2.87
N GLU A 397 -13.93 -25.98 2.78
CA GLU A 397 -14.47 -26.49 1.50
C GLU A 397 -14.72 -25.34 0.50
N SER A 398 -14.49 -25.65 -0.76
CA SER A 398 -14.79 -24.84 -1.94
C SER A 398 -16.29 -24.81 -2.21
N VAL A 399 -16.81 -23.67 -2.69
CA VAL A 399 -18.18 -23.60 -3.22
C VAL A 399 -18.31 -24.14 -4.65
N GLU A 400 -17.21 -24.41 -5.36
CA GLU A 400 -17.28 -24.93 -6.73
C GLU A 400 -17.80 -26.37 -6.76
N ALA A 401 -18.91 -26.59 -7.47
CA ALA A 401 -19.73 -27.79 -7.37
C ALA A 401 -18.92 -29.09 -7.54
N ALA A 402 -18.90 -29.90 -6.48
CA ALA A 402 -18.15 -31.15 -6.43
C ALA A 402 -18.68 -32.16 -7.45
N LYS A 403 -18.00 -32.26 -8.59
CA LYS A 403 -18.26 -33.28 -9.61
C LYS A 403 -18.05 -34.67 -9.02
N PRO A 404 -18.87 -35.68 -9.38
CA PRO A 404 -18.72 -37.05 -8.87
C PRO A 404 -17.28 -37.54 -9.00
N LEU A 405 -16.72 -38.08 -7.91
CA LEU A 405 -15.32 -38.49 -7.85
C LEU A 405 -15.07 -39.63 -8.84
N THR A 406 -14.48 -39.30 -9.99
CA THR A 406 -14.13 -40.31 -10.99
C THR A 406 -13.07 -41.26 -10.42
N PRO A 407 -13.01 -42.53 -10.88
CA PRO A 407 -11.95 -43.45 -10.48
C PRO A 407 -10.54 -42.90 -10.72
N GLN A 408 -10.38 -42.06 -11.75
CA GLN A 408 -9.15 -41.31 -12.03
C GLN A 408 -8.84 -40.28 -10.94
N ALA A 409 -9.83 -39.51 -10.46
CA ALA A 409 -9.65 -38.53 -9.39
C ALA A 409 -9.32 -39.21 -8.05
N VAL A 410 -9.99 -40.32 -7.71
CA VAL A 410 -9.67 -41.11 -6.51
C VAL A 410 -8.23 -41.62 -6.57
N LYS A 411 -7.81 -42.23 -7.69
CA LYS A 411 -6.43 -42.69 -7.90
C LYS A 411 -5.42 -41.53 -7.87
N ALA A 412 -5.77 -40.37 -8.43
CA ALA A 412 -4.92 -39.18 -8.40
C ALA A 412 -4.74 -38.63 -6.97
N ARG A 413 -5.81 -38.56 -6.17
CA ARG A 413 -5.76 -38.16 -4.75
C ARG A 413 -4.91 -39.12 -3.90
N GLN A 414 -5.11 -40.43 -4.04
CA GLN A 414 -4.30 -41.46 -3.35
C GLN A 414 -2.81 -41.34 -3.70
N LEU A 415 -2.51 -41.15 -4.99
CA LEU A 415 -1.15 -40.99 -5.50
C LEU A 415 -0.50 -39.68 -5.02
N LEU A 416 -1.26 -38.59 -5.01
CA LEU A 416 -0.82 -37.28 -4.52
C LEU A 416 -0.56 -37.29 -3.01
N GLY A 417 -1.41 -37.96 -2.21
CA GLY A 417 -1.18 -38.20 -0.79
C GLY A 417 0.09 -39.02 -0.54
N THR A 418 0.28 -40.11 -1.30
CA THR A 418 1.51 -40.94 -1.24
C THR A 418 2.75 -40.11 -1.55
N LEU A 419 2.71 -39.26 -2.58
CA LEU A 419 3.81 -38.35 -2.93
C LEU A 419 4.05 -37.29 -1.86
N ARG A 420 3.00 -36.65 -1.31
CA ARG A 420 3.12 -35.68 -0.21
C ARG A 420 3.84 -36.29 1.00
N SER A 421 3.50 -37.52 1.40
CA SER A 421 4.18 -38.24 2.49
C SER A 421 5.65 -38.56 2.17
N GLN A 422 5.97 -38.90 0.92
CA GLN A 422 7.37 -39.10 0.49
C GLN A 422 8.15 -37.78 0.49
N TRP A 423 7.53 -36.68 0.05
CA TRP A 423 8.13 -35.35 0.03
C TRP A 423 8.34 -34.78 1.43
N HIS A 424 7.41 -35.00 2.36
CA HIS A 424 7.56 -34.65 3.77
C HIS A 424 8.87 -35.21 4.34
N SER A 425 9.04 -36.53 4.28
CA SER A 425 10.25 -37.22 4.74
C SER A 425 11.52 -36.78 4.00
N ALA A 426 11.44 -36.53 2.68
CA ALA A 426 12.58 -36.07 1.89
C ALA A 426 13.00 -34.62 2.22
N ILE A 427 12.04 -33.72 2.44
CA ILE A 427 12.29 -32.33 2.85
C ILE A 427 12.84 -32.30 4.27
N LEU A 428 12.25 -33.06 5.21
CA LEU A 428 12.72 -33.21 6.59
C LEU A 428 14.19 -33.68 6.63
N GLN A 429 14.51 -34.76 5.90
CA GLN A 429 15.87 -35.28 5.83
C GLN A 429 16.85 -34.27 5.19
N ALA A 430 16.43 -33.56 4.13
CA ALA A 430 17.25 -32.53 3.49
C ALA A 430 17.50 -31.34 4.42
N LEU A 431 16.48 -30.88 5.16
CA LEU A 431 16.56 -29.83 6.15
C LEU A 431 17.51 -30.21 7.31
N GLN A 432 17.36 -31.41 7.88
CA GLN A 432 18.23 -31.92 8.95
C GLN A 432 19.68 -32.04 8.50
N ASN A 433 19.94 -32.57 7.30
CA ASN A 433 21.28 -32.63 6.73
C ASN A 433 21.86 -31.23 6.49
N SER A 434 21.02 -30.25 6.10
CA SER A 434 21.43 -28.84 5.98
C SER A 434 21.82 -28.25 7.34
N LYS A 435 20.97 -28.38 8.37
CA LYS A 435 21.25 -27.93 9.76
C LYS A 435 22.56 -28.55 10.28
N ARG A 436 22.74 -29.88 10.14
CA ARG A 436 23.97 -30.62 10.52
C ARG A 436 25.21 -30.16 9.76
N SER A 437 25.07 -29.69 8.52
CA SER A 437 26.17 -29.17 7.70
C SER A 437 26.59 -27.76 8.13
N MET A 438 25.62 -26.90 8.51
CA MET A 438 25.90 -25.53 8.98
C MET A 438 26.44 -25.50 10.42
N ALA A 439 26.04 -26.44 11.27
CA ALA A 439 26.46 -26.50 12.67
C ALA A 439 27.96 -26.83 12.89
N ARG A 440 28.67 -27.33 11.88
CA ARG A 440 30.07 -27.79 12.00
C ARG A 440 31.06 -26.62 11.99
N PRO A 441 31.82 -26.36 13.07
CA PRO A 441 32.87 -25.35 13.06
C PRO A 441 33.96 -25.71 12.03
N GLY A 442 34.38 -24.73 11.23
CA GLY A 442 35.50 -24.85 10.28
C GLY A 442 35.12 -24.83 8.79
N ARG A 443 33.91 -25.25 8.40
CA ARG A 443 33.41 -25.04 7.02
C ARG A 443 32.60 -23.76 6.94
N GLN A 444 33.17 -22.69 6.38
CA GLN A 444 32.47 -21.44 6.09
C GLN A 444 31.49 -21.60 4.92
N SER A 445 30.38 -22.30 5.16
CA SER A 445 29.22 -22.32 4.26
C SER A 445 28.64 -20.92 4.12
N LYS A 446 28.22 -20.53 2.90
CA LYS A 446 27.50 -19.27 2.65
C LYS A 446 26.22 -19.12 3.49
N TYR A 447 25.69 -20.23 4.01
CA TYR A 447 24.47 -20.28 4.80
C TYR A 447 24.69 -20.42 6.32
N SER A 448 25.92 -20.45 6.84
CA SER A 448 26.16 -20.61 8.29
C SER A 448 25.46 -19.54 9.15
N VAL A 449 25.29 -18.32 8.62
CA VAL A 449 24.55 -17.21 9.26
C VAL A 449 23.04 -17.48 9.41
N LEU A 450 22.47 -18.42 8.64
CA LEU A 450 21.06 -18.81 8.73
C LEU A 450 20.79 -19.88 9.80
N TYR A 451 21.82 -20.56 10.30
CA TYR A 451 21.65 -21.69 11.21
C TYR A 451 20.79 -21.38 12.46
N PRO A 452 20.99 -20.27 13.19
CA PRO A 452 20.14 -19.93 14.34
C PRO A 452 18.65 -19.80 13.96
N TYR A 453 18.35 -19.15 12.84
CA TYR A 453 16.97 -18.95 12.34
C TYR A 453 16.30 -20.25 11.86
N LEU A 454 17.10 -21.27 11.54
CA LEU A 454 16.65 -22.63 11.26
C LEU A 454 16.47 -23.47 12.54
N CYS A 455 16.82 -22.95 13.72
CA CYS A 455 16.60 -23.62 15.01
C CYS A 455 15.45 -23.02 15.83
N LEU A 456 14.76 -22.00 15.32
CA LEU A 456 13.69 -21.28 16.04
C LEU A 456 12.39 -22.09 16.17
N LEU A 457 12.07 -22.91 15.18
CA LEU A 457 10.88 -23.77 15.16
C LEU A 457 11.29 -25.26 15.19
N PRO A 458 10.38 -26.19 15.54
CA PRO A 458 10.51 -27.61 15.25
C PRO A 458 10.76 -27.84 13.75
N ASP A 459 11.44 -28.94 13.40
CA ASP A 459 11.76 -29.27 12.00
C ASP A 459 10.51 -29.33 11.11
N GLU A 460 9.45 -29.98 11.60
CA GLU A 460 8.21 -30.22 10.85
C GLU A 460 7.49 -28.92 10.47
N GLU A 461 7.58 -27.86 11.28
CA GLU A 461 6.95 -26.57 10.95
C GLU A 461 7.56 -25.94 9.69
N TYR A 462 8.86 -26.13 9.44
CA TYR A 462 9.49 -25.72 8.19
C TYR A 462 9.05 -26.62 7.02
N VAL A 463 8.80 -27.91 7.27
CA VAL A 463 8.31 -28.88 6.27
C VAL A 463 6.88 -28.52 5.85
N ASP A 464 5.99 -28.23 6.80
CA ASP A 464 4.63 -27.72 6.57
C ASP A 464 4.64 -26.46 5.70
N ILE A 465 5.43 -25.46 6.08
CA ILE A 465 5.55 -24.18 5.35
C ILE A 465 6.01 -24.44 3.90
N MET A 466 6.96 -25.36 3.70
CA MET A 466 7.45 -25.75 2.37
C MET A 466 6.41 -26.55 1.56
N LEU A 467 5.65 -27.45 2.19
CA LEU A 467 4.62 -28.25 1.53
C LEU A 467 3.36 -27.42 1.21
N GLN A 468 2.97 -26.49 2.08
CA GLN A 468 1.87 -25.55 1.81
C GLN A 468 2.18 -24.73 0.55
N VAL A 469 3.34 -24.07 0.52
CA VAL A 469 3.78 -23.25 -0.62
C VAL A 469 4.00 -24.08 -1.90
N LEU A 470 4.23 -25.40 -1.80
CA LEU A 470 4.23 -26.31 -2.96
C LEU A 470 2.82 -26.61 -3.49
N ASN A 471 1.82 -26.75 -2.61
CA ASN A 471 0.42 -26.94 -3.00
C ASN A 471 -0.18 -25.66 -3.59
N ASP A 472 0.13 -24.50 -2.99
CA ASP A 472 -0.38 -23.18 -3.38
C ASP A 472 0.24 -22.66 -4.71
N LEU A 473 1.26 -23.34 -5.25
CA LEU A 473 2.04 -22.87 -6.40
C LEU A 473 1.27 -22.96 -7.73
N SER A 474 0.98 -21.79 -8.32
CA SER A 474 0.37 -21.66 -9.65
C SER A 474 1.03 -22.55 -10.72
N PRO A 475 0.24 -23.22 -11.60
CA PRO A 475 0.77 -23.95 -12.77
C PRO A 475 1.61 -23.09 -13.72
N GLN A 476 1.46 -21.76 -13.69
CA GLN A 476 2.30 -20.82 -14.45
C GLN A 476 3.64 -20.52 -13.76
N GLY A 477 3.84 -20.97 -12.51
CA GLY A 477 4.99 -20.66 -11.67
C GLY A 477 4.96 -19.24 -11.11
N GLU A 478 5.74 -19.04 -10.05
CA GLU A 478 5.83 -17.78 -9.30
C GLU A 478 7.25 -17.19 -9.36
N SER A 479 7.38 -15.88 -9.16
CA SER A 479 8.66 -15.19 -9.06
C SER A 479 9.49 -15.71 -7.89
N LEU A 480 10.73 -16.11 -8.17
CA LEU A 480 11.67 -16.60 -7.16
C LEU A 480 11.88 -15.59 -6.01
N ALA A 481 11.80 -14.29 -6.29
CA ALA A 481 11.91 -13.24 -5.27
C ALA A 481 10.65 -13.08 -4.40
N VAL A 482 9.47 -13.41 -4.93
CA VAL A 482 8.21 -13.41 -4.16
C VAL A 482 8.16 -14.65 -3.27
N LEU A 483 8.36 -15.83 -3.86
CA LEU A 483 8.36 -17.12 -3.17
C LEU A 483 9.38 -17.18 -2.02
N ALA A 484 10.61 -16.67 -2.25
CA ALA A 484 11.64 -16.60 -1.23
C ALA A 484 11.37 -15.57 -0.12
N ARG A 485 10.54 -14.54 -0.38
CA ARG A 485 10.08 -13.62 0.67
C ARG A 485 8.97 -14.26 1.48
N GLU A 486 7.98 -14.86 0.81
CA GLU A 486 6.83 -15.51 1.44
C GLU A 486 7.25 -16.62 2.41
N LEU A 487 8.11 -17.55 1.99
CA LEU A 487 8.64 -18.62 2.86
C LEU A 487 9.39 -18.04 4.08
N GLY A 488 10.13 -16.95 3.90
CA GLY A 488 10.81 -16.24 4.99
C GLY A 488 9.83 -15.60 5.98
N SER A 489 8.77 -14.95 5.47
CA SER A 489 7.70 -14.36 6.27
C SER A 489 6.93 -15.42 7.05
N LYS A 490 6.45 -16.50 6.41
CA LYS A 490 5.71 -17.58 7.10
C LYS A 490 6.49 -18.17 8.30
N VAL A 491 7.83 -18.26 8.21
CA VAL A 491 8.68 -18.69 9.35
C VAL A 491 8.75 -17.62 10.44
N TYR A 492 8.89 -16.34 10.07
CA TYR A 492 8.90 -15.23 11.03
C TYR A 492 7.57 -15.12 11.79
N ASP A 493 6.43 -15.25 11.09
CA ASP A 493 5.10 -15.14 11.68
C ASP A 493 4.86 -16.25 12.72
N ARG A 494 5.20 -17.51 12.39
CA ARG A 494 5.17 -18.62 13.37
C ARG A 494 6.14 -18.42 14.53
N TYR A 495 7.34 -17.88 14.29
CA TYR A 495 8.30 -17.54 15.35
C TYR A 495 7.75 -16.49 16.33
N ILE A 496 7.01 -15.48 15.85
CA ILE A 496 6.38 -14.47 16.71
C ILE A 496 5.26 -15.09 17.57
N ILE A 497 4.43 -15.96 17.01
CA ILE A 497 3.43 -16.72 17.79
C ILE A 497 4.13 -17.55 18.88
N GLN A 498 5.17 -18.29 18.53
CA GLN A 498 5.93 -19.11 19.49
C GLN A 498 6.69 -18.26 20.54
N ARG A 499 7.08 -17.01 20.22
CA ARG A 499 7.61 -16.04 21.19
C ARG A 499 6.52 -15.61 22.18
N LYS A 500 5.30 -15.32 21.72
CA LYS A 500 4.14 -14.94 22.59
C LYS A 500 3.75 -16.06 23.55
N LEU A 501 3.71 -17.31 23.08
CA LEU A 501 3.45 -18.48 23.93
C LEU A 501 4.53 -18.66 25.00
N ARG A 502 5.82 -18.61 24.63
CA ARG A 502 6.95 -18.72 25.58
C ARG A 502 7.10 -17.56 26.57
N SER A 503 6.36 -16.46 26.40
CA SER A 503 6.38 -15.29 27.28
C SER A 503 5.18 -15.19 28.21
N CYS A 504 4.28 -16.19 28.19
CA CYS A 504 2.98 -16.15 28.87
C CYS A 504 2.10 -14.93 28.47
N GLN A 505 2.32 -14.38 27.26
CA GLN A 505 1.54 -13.24 26.77
C GLN A 505 0.11 -13.64 26.41
N LEU A 506 -0.09 -14.86 25.91
CA LEU A 506 -1.43 -15.34 25.54
C LEU A 506 -2.31 -15.43 26.79
N GLU A 507 -1.80 -16.01 27.86
CA GLU A 507 -2.46 -16.23 29.13
C GLU A 507 -2.93 -14.90 29.74
N LYS A 508 -2.07 -13.88 29.70
CA LYS A 508 -2.43 -12.50 30.12
C LYS A 508 -3.44 -11.85 29.17
N VAL A 509 -3.37 -12.09 27.86
CA VAL A 509 -4.40 -11.64 26.90
C VAL A 509 -5.74 -12.33 27.17
N GLN A 510 -5.76 -13.63 27.50
CA GLN A 510 -6.99 -14.37 27.84
C GLN A 510 -7.61 -13.83 29.14
N GLU A 511 -6.81 -13.57 30.18
CA GLU A 511 -7.27 -12.97 31.44
C GLU A 511 -7.89 -11.59 31.22
N VAL A 512 -7.17 -10.70 30.52
CA VAL A 512 -7.68 -9.35 30.21
C VAL A 512 -8.91 -9.41 29.30
N TYR A 513 -8.95 -10.30 28.30
CA TYR A 513 -10.08 -10.42 27.38
C TYR A 513 -11.36 -10.91 28.08
N LYS A 514 -11.23 -11.87 29.02
CA LYS A 514 -12.34 -12.37 29.86
C LYS A 514 -13.04 -11.25 30.65
N ASN A 515 -12.29 -10.22 31.06
CA ASN A 515 -12.85 -9.05 31.73
C ASN A 515 -13.30 -7.98 30.72
N TYR A 516 -12.58 -7.78 29.61
CA TYR A 516 -12.93 -6.82 28.55
C TYR A 516 -14.31 -7.05 27.94
N ILE A 517 -14.73 -8.32 27.74
CA ILE A 517 -16.07 -8.64 27.21
C ILE A 517 -17.23 -8.16 28.10
N GLN A 518 -16.99 -7.82 29.38
CA GLN A 518 -17.98 -7.20 30.26
C GLN A 518 -18.35 -5.76 29.85
N LEU A 519 -17.48 -5.08 29.08
CA LEU A 519 -17.85 -3.83 28.41
C LEU A 519 -18.73 -4.10 27.18
N LEU A 520 -18.47 -5.16 26.42
CA LEU A 520 -19.10 -5.39 25.11
C LEU A 520 -20.46 -6.11 25.16
N ALA A 521 -20.66 -7.06 26.09
CA ALA A 521 -21.85 -7.91 26.10
C ALA A 521 -23.12 -7.21 26.63
N LYS A 522 -24.31 -7.62 26.19
CA LYS A 522 -25.60 -6.96 26.54
C LYS A 522 -26.02 -7.07 28.01
N ASP A 523 -25.62 -8.16 28.66
CA ASP A 523 -26.00 -8.63 30.00
C ASP A 523 -25.12 -8.11 31.14
N SER A 524 -24.17 -7.22 30.85
CA SER A 524 -23.04 -6.87 31.74
C SER A 524 -22.83 -5.35 31.92
N GLN A 525 -21.90 -5.02 32.82
CA GLN A 525 -21.39 -3.67 33.11
C GLN A 525 -19.85 -3.71 33.11
N PRO A 526 -19.13 -2.62 32.79
CA PRO A 526 -19.60 -1.23 32.67
C PRO A 526 -20.17 -0.85 31.28
N LYS A 527 -20.61 0.41 31.15
CA LYS A 527 -21.08 1.05 29.90
C LYS A 527 -20.39 2.37 29.55
N GLN A 528 -19.50 2.88 30.41
CA GLN A 528 -19.01 4.27 30.38
C GLN A 528 -17.60 4.46 29.80
N TYR A 529 -16.92 3.39 29.38
CA TYR A 529 -15.55 3.42 28.85
C TYR A 529 -15.52 3.17 27.35
N LEU A 530 -14.55 3.76 26.65
CA LEU A 530 -14.20 3.31 25.30
C LEU A 530 -13.47 1.95 25.37
N PRO A 531 -13.53 1.11 24.31
CA PRO A 531 -12.89 -0.22 24.29
C PRO A 531 -11.40 -0.20 24.65
N ARG A 532 -10.65 0.80 24.15
CA ARG A 532 -9.23 1.00 24.43
C ARG A 532 -8.99 1.35 25.90
N GLU A 533 -9.74 2.30 26.45
CA GLU A 533 -9.58 2.79 27.83
C GLU A 533 -9.85 1.68 28.86
N TYR A 534 -10.87 0.85 28.60
CA TYR A 534 -11.17 -0.28 29.47
C TYR A 534 -10.12 -1.39 29.37
N TRP A 535 -9.56 -1.63 28.17
CA TRP A 535 -8.44 -2.55 28.00
C TRP A 535 -7.18 -2.04 28.73
N GLU A 536 -6.81 -0.77 28.57
CA GLU A 536 -5.69 -0.13 29.27
C GLU A 536 -5.84 -0.23 30.79
N LYS A 537 -7.05 0.02 31.31
CA LYS A 537 -7.40 -0.17 32.72
C LYS A 537 -7.16 -1.63 33.17
N LEU A 538 -7.73 -2.61 32.46
CA LEU A 538 -7.63 -4.02 32.82
C LEU A 538 -6.17 -4.54 32.75
N VAL A 539 -5.37 -4.07 31.80
CA VAL A 539 -3.93 -4.39 31.71
C VAL A 539 -3.15 -3.81 32.90
N ALA A 540 -3.53 -2.64 33.40
CA ALA A 540 -2.96 -2.06 34.61
C ALA A 540 -3.40 -2.80 35.88
N GLU A 541 -4.68 -3.18 35.98
CA GLU A 541 -5.24 -3.94 37.10
C GLU A 541 -4.68 -5.37 37.21
N ALA A 542 -4.38 -6.03 36.08
CA ALA A 542 -3.68 -7.32 36.07
C ALA A 542 -2.26 -7.24 36.68
N GLY A 543 -1.61 -6.06 36.59
CA GLY A 543 -0.42 -5.67 37.37
C GLY A 543 0.91 -6.37 37.04
N PHE A 544 0.89 -7.69 36.84
CA PHE A 544 2.05 -8.60 36.79
C PHE A 544 2.14 -9.34 35.44
N GLY A 545 3.22 -10.07 35.21
CA GLY A 545 3.53 -10.74 33.95
C GLY A 545 3.84 -9.77 32.79
N PRO A 546 3.92 -10.29 31.54
CA PRO A 546 4.54 -9.61 30.41
C PRO A 546 3.88 -8.29 30.01
N SER A 547 4.66 -7.40 29.39
CA SER A 547 4.18 -6.21 28.69
C SER A 547 3.56 -6.59 27.35
N LEU A 548 2.26 -6.33 27.15
CA LEU A 548 1.57 -6.73 25.90
C LEU A 548 2.06 -5.98 24.64
N ASN A 549 2.71 -4.84 24.82
CA ASN A 549 3.27 -3.99 23.76
C ASN A 549 4.77 -4.27 23.51
N LEU A 550 5.22 -5.53 23.62
CA LEU A 550 6.63 -5.90 23.39
C LEU A 550 7.16 -5.41 22.03
N LYS A 551 8.44 -5.04 22.04
CA LYS A 551 9.13 -4.55 20.84
C LYS A 551 9.54 -5.71 19.93
N SER A 552 8.62 -6.14 19.07
CA SER A 552 8.86 -7.19 18.07
C SER A 552 10.06 -6.90 17.16
N CYS A 553 10.92 -7.91 17.00
CA CYS A 553 12.20 -7.82 16.29
C CYS A 553 12.03 -7.95 14.77
N SER A 554 11.86 -6.82 14.08
CA SER A 554 11.76 -6.79 12.61
C SER A 554 13.03 -7.34 11.94
N TRP A 555 13.00 -8.60 11.51
CA TRP A 555 14.07 -9.20 10.71
C TRP A 555 14.28 -8.41 9.41
N PRO A 556 15.53 -8.12 9.00
CA PRO A 556 15.79 -7.45 7.72
C PRO A 556 15.19 -8.23 6.53
N CYS A 557 14.63 -7.52 5.54
CA CYS A 557 14.15 -8.15 4.30
C CYS A 557 15.22 -9.03 3.62
N VAL A 558 16.50 -8.63 3.71
CA VAL A 558 17.65 -9.40 3.20
C VAL A 558 17.84 -10.74 3.93
N LEU A 559 17.48 -10.82 5.21
CA LEU A 559 17.52 -12.06 6.00
C LEU A 559 16.34 -12.97 5.63
N LEU A 560 15.11 -12.43 5.62
CA LEU A 560 13.89 -13.15 5.22
C LEU A 560 14.07 -13.79 3.82
N MET A 561 14.53 -13.01 2.84
CA MET A 561 14.78 -13.51 1.48
C MET A 561 15.90 -14.56 1.41
N ARG A 562 16.92 -14.51 2.27
CA ARG A 562 17.98 -15.56 2.31
C ARG A 562 17.46 -16.85 2.93
N LEU A 563 16.64 -16.75 3.97
CA LEU A 563 16.02 -17.88 4.65
C LEU A 563 15.06 -18.63 3.70
N GLY A 564 14.09 -17.91 3.12
CA GLY A 564 13.14 -18.52 2.19
C GLY A 564 13.81 -19.00 0.89
N MET A 565 14.85 -18.32 0.38
CA MET A 565 15.67 -18.84 -0.73
C MET A 565 16.31 -20.19 -0.39
N HIS A 566 16.83 -20.36 0.83
CA HIS A 566 17.37 -21.65 1.26
C HIS A 566 16.29 -22.74 1.29
N MET A 567 15.07 -22.39 1.70
CA MET A 567 13.91 -23.30 1.66
C MET A 567 13.48 -23.66 0.23
N VAL A 568 13.47 -22.70 -0.72
CA VAL A 568 13.28 -23.00 -2.17
C VAL A 568 14.38 -23.94 -2.69
N GLU A 569 15.64 -23.70 -2.29
CA GLU A 569 16.75 -24.57 -2.65
C GLU A 569 16.63 -25.99 -2.08
N LEU A 570 16.01 -26.18 -0.92
CA LEU A 570 15.72 -27.51 -0.37
C LEU A 570 14.56 -28.16 -1.15
N LEU A 571 13.46 -27.45 -1.35
CA LEU A 571 12.30 -27.90 -2.14
C LEU A 571 12.70 -28.41 -3.53
N VAL A 572 13.44 -27.61 -4.30
CA VAL A 572 13.89 -27.95 -5.67
C VAL A 572 14.80 -29.18 -5.71
N LYS A 573 15.54 -29.48 -4.62
CA LYS A 573 16.46 -30.63 -4.53
C LYS A 573 15.79 -31.90 -3.97
N ALA A 574 14.84 -31.75 -3.05
CA ALA A 574 14.19 -32.85 -2.36
C ALA A 574 12.93 -33.38 -3.07
N VAL A 575 12.09 -32.48 -3.58
CA VAL A 575 10.76 -32.83 -4.12
C VAL A 575 10.90 -33.38 -5.54
N LYS A 576 10.68 -34.70 -5.68
CA LYS A 576 10.84 -35.45 -6.94
C LYS A 576 9.64 -36.35 -7.21
N VAL A 577 9.35 -36.57 -8.48
CA VAL A 577 8.27 -37.45 -8.95
C VAL A 577 8.83 -38.45 -9.99
N PRO A 578 8.38 -39.73 -10.02
CA PRO A 578 8.73 -40.64 -11.10
C PRO A 578 8.22 -40.15 -12.47
N ARG A 579 9.07 -40.16 -13.50
CA ARG A 579 8.73 -39.70 -14.86
C ARG A 579 7.58 -40.50 -15.51
N ASN A 580 7.44 -41.76 -15.14
CA ASN A 580 6.47 -42.71 -15.70
C ASN A 580 5.09 -42.69 -15.02
N ILE A 581 4.89 -41.85 -14.01
CA ILE A 581 3.73 -41.91 -13.09
C ILE A 581 2.36 -41.69 -13.75
N LEU A 582 2.31 -40.95 -14.86
CA LEU A 582 1.12 -40.76 -15.72
C LEU A 582 1.24 -41.49 -17.07
N SER A 583 2.36 -42.18 -17.33
CA SER A 583 2.71 -42.72 -18.65
C SER A 583 3.66 -43.92 -18.50
N HIS A 584 3.07 -45.11 -18.33
CA HIS A 584 3.79 -46.37 -18.12
C HIS A 584 4.76 -46.77 -19.25
N ARG A 585 4.74 -46.09 -20.40
CA ARG A 585 5.69 -46.27 -21.52
C ARG A 585 7.05 -45.56 -21.32
N LEU A 586 7.25 -44.85 -20.20
CA LEU A 586 8.49 -44.16 -19.87
C LEU A 586 9.26 -44.89 -18.77
N GLU A 587 10.58 -44.69 -18.73
CA GLU A 587 11.45 -45.19 -17.67
C GLU A 587 11.10 -44.60 -16.30
N SER A 588 11.24 -45.41 -15.25
CA SER A 588 11.05 -45.00 -13.86
C SER A 588 12.26 -44.20 -13.32
N ARG A 589 12.44 -42.99 -13.83
CA ARG A 589 13.48 -42.05 -13.36
C ARG A 589 12.87 -40.94 -12.49
N PRO A 590 13.38 -40.67 -11.28
CA PRO A 590 12.91 -39.53 -10.48
C PRO A 590 13.37 -38.21 -11.11
N ILE A 591 12.43 -37.31 -11.36
CA ILE A 591 12.65 -35.95 -11.87
C ILE A 591 12.21 -34.90 -10.83
N PRO A 592 12.84 -33.72 -10.77
CA PRO A 592 12.39 -32.64 -9.88
C PRO A 592 10.95 -32.21 -10.18
N VAL A 593 10.17 -31.95 -9.13
CA VAL A 593 8.81 -31.37 -9.27
C VAL A 593 8.87 -29.88 -9.55
N LEU A 594 9.89 -29.19 -9.04
CA LEU A 594 10.11 -27.75 -9.26
C LEU A 594 11.35 -27.52 -10.13
N TYR A 595 11.28 -26.56 -11.04
CA TYR A 595 12.40 -26.14 -11.86
C TYR A 595 12.46 -24.61 -11.98
N HIS A 596 13.69 -24.08 -11.99
CA HIS A 596 13.97 -22.65 -12.15
C HIS A 596 14.08 -22.33 -13.64
N VAL A 597 13.30 -21.36 -14.10
CA VAL A 597 13.39 -20.83 -15.47
C VAL A 597 13.61 -19.34 -15.44
N TYR A 598 14.13 -18.81 -16.56
CA TYR A 598 14.17 -17.39 -16.82
C TYR A 598 13.09 -17.00 -17.82
N SER A 599 12.40 -15.89 -17.55
CA SER A 599 11.48 -15.24 -18.46
C SER A 599 11.94 -13.79 -18.67
N PHE A 600 11.75 -13.25 -19.88
CA PHE A 600 12.04 -11.86 -20.18
C PHE A 600 10.75 -11.05 -20.14
N TYR A 601 10.70 -10.05 -19.27
CA TYR A 601 9.60 -9.09 -19.20
C TYR A 601 10.11 -7.73 -19.71
N SER A 602 9.72 -7.39 -20.94
CA SER A 602 10.42 -6.40 -21.77
C SER A 602 11.93 -6.71 -21.78
N ASN A 603 12.79 -5.79 -21.32
CA ASN A 603 14.25 -5.96 -21.32
C ASN A 603 14.81 -6.61 -20.03
N TRP A 604 13.96 -7.05 -19.08
CA TRP A 604 14.41 -7.55 -17.77
C TRP A 604 14.24 -9.07 -17.64
N GLN A 605 15.33 -9.76 -17.32
CA GLN A 605 15.34 -11.19 -17.02
C GLN A 605 14.85 -11.44 -15.59
N ILE A 606 13.74 -12.17 -15.43
CA ILE A 606 13.12 -12.55 -14.16
C ILE A 606 13.24 -14.07 -13.98
N GLY A 607 13.63 -14.51 -12.78
CA GLY A 607 13.64 -15.93 -12.44
C GLY A 607 12.30 -16.36 -11.86
N LEU A 608 11.74 -17.44 -12.41
CA LEU A 608 10.49 -18.05 -11.97
C LEU A 608 10.76 -19.49 -11.49
N ILE A 609 10.06 -19.92 -10.44
CA ILE A 609 9.96 -21.34 -10.07
C ILE A 609 8.67 -21.88 -10.65
N LYS A 610 8.76 -22.88 -11.53
CA LYS A 610 7.60 -23.53 -12.17
C LYS A 610 7.42 -24.96 -11.66
N PRO A 611 6.17 -25.41 -11.47
CA PRO A 611 5.85 -26.82 -11.27
C PRO A 611 5.97 -27.60 -12.58
N HIS A 612 6.51 -28.83 -12.52
CA HIS A 612 6.63 -29.73 -13.65
C HIS A 612 5.23 -30.14 -14.17
N PRO A 613 4.96 -30.19 -15.48
CA PRO A 613 3.61 -30.44 -16.02
C PRO A 613 2.93 -31.71 -15.51
N ILE A 614 3.69 -32.77 -15.18
CA ILE A 614 3.17 -33.99 -14.54
C ILE A 614 2.54 -33.70 -13.17
N PHE A 615 3.14 -32.82 -12.36
CA PHE A 615 2.58 -32.42 -11.06
C PHE A 615 1.33 -31.56 -11.26
N SER A 616 1.39 -30.55 -12.13
CA SER A 616 0.24 -29.69 -12.44
C SER A 616 -0.96 -30.51 -12.97
N GLN A 617 -0.70 -31.52 -13.80
CA GLN A 617 -1.72 -32.45 -14.29
C GLN A 617 -2.21 -33.42 -13.21
N LEU A 618 -1.35 -33.86 -12.29
CA LEU A 618 -1.76 -34.71 -11.16
C LEU A 618 -2.68 -33.96 -10.19
N VAL A 619 -2.35 -32.70 -9.85
CA VAL A 619 -3.18 -31.84 -9.00
C VAL A 619 -4.52 -31.54 -9.68
N ALA A 620 -4.51 -31.18 -10.98
CA ALA A 620 -5.73 -30.97 -11.75
C ALA A 620 -6.61 -32.24 -11.85
N ASN A 621 -6.00 -33.42 -11.99
CA ASN A 621 -6.71 -34.70 -11.96
C ASN A 621 -7.25 -35.06 -10.57
N ALA A 622 -6.55 -34.68 -9.50
CA ALA A 622 -6.98 -34.93 -8.12
C ALA A 622 -8.21 -34.08 -7.74
N ALA A 623 -8.37 -32.90 -8.34
CA ALA A 623 -9.52 -32.01 -8.21
C ALA A 623 -9.97 -31.87 -6.74
N GLU A 624 -9.04 -31.44 -5.88
CA GLU A 624 -9.27 -31.32 -4.44
C GLU A 624 -10.30 -30.21 -4.16
N THR A 625 -11.28 -30.49 -3.29
CA THR A 625 -12.40 -29.57 -2.99
C THR A 625 -12.07 -28.56 -1.91
N THR A 626 -10.86 -28.60 -1.33
CA THR A 626 -10.49 -27.80 -0.16
C THR A 626 -9.53 -26.67 -0.51
N LEU A 627 -9.71 -25.52 0.14
CA LEU A 627 -8.89 -24.31 0.01
C LEU A 627 -8.25 -23.97 1.36
N THR A 628 -6.97 -23.61 1.37
CA THR A 628 -6.23 -23.32 2.61
C THR A 628 -5.76 -21.87 2.66
N PHE A 629 -6.07 -21.19 3.76
CA PHE A 629 -5.78 -19.78 4.00
C PHE A 629 -4.96 -19.61 5.29
N ASN A 630 -4.27 -18.46 5.45
CA ASN A 630 -3.75 -18.07 6.76
C ASN A 630 -4.90 -17.58 7.65
N SER A 631 -4.83 -17.84 8.95
CA SER A 631 -5.80 -17.40 9.97
C SER A 631 -6.07 -15.89 9.94
N SER A 632 -5.04 -15.06 9.81
CA SER A 632 -5.13 -13.60 9.68
C SER A 632 -5.75 -13.10 8.36
N ALA A 633 -5.97 -13.99 7.38
CA ALA A 633 -6.64 -13.66 6.14
C ALA A 633 -8.17 -13.89 6.18
N MET A 634 -8.69 -14.42 7.28
CA MET A 634 -10.11 -14.72 7.51
C MET A 634 -10.78 -13.67 8.42
N PRO A 635 -12.11 -13.51 8.37
CA PRO A 635 -12.85 -12.72 9.36
C PRO A 635 -12.69 -13.29 10.78
N MET A 636 -12.60 -12.43 11.80
CA MET A 636 -12.50 -12.87 13.19
C MET A 636 -13.84 -13.40 13.72
N LEU A 637 -13.82 -14.48 14.52
CA LEU A 637 -15.03 -15.06 15.12
C LEU A 637 -15.46 -14.40 16.44
N CYS A 638 -14.65 -13.49 16.98
CA CYS A 638 -14.92 -12.67 18.16
C CYS A 638 -14.58 -11.18 17.89
N PRO A 639 -15.04 -10.24 18.74
CA PRO A 639 -14.62 -8.84 18.70
C PRO A 639 -13.08 -8.70 18.76
N PRO A 640 -12.45 -7.87 17.90
CA PRO A 640 -11.00 -7.70 17.86
C PRO A 640 -10.39 -7.21 19.18
N LEU A 641 -9.08 -7.42 19.34
CA LEU A 641 -8.30 -6.72 20.37
C LEU A 641 -8.29 -5.22 20.04
N PRO A 642 -8.60 -4.34 21.00
CA PRO A 642 -8.56 -2.91 20.76
C PRO A 642 -7.12 -2.44 20.54
N TRP A 643 -6.92 -1.62 19.51
CA TRP A 643 -5.72 -0.84 19.29
C TRP A 643 -5.44 0.06 20.50
N THR A 644 -4.32 -0.19 21.19
CA THR A 644 -3.77 0.66 22.26
C THR A 644 -2.47 1.34 21.84
N SER A 645 -1.82 0.85 20.79
CA SER A 645 -0.54 1.39 20.30
C SER A 645 -0.29 1.01 18.83
N PRO A 646 0.70 1.63 18.16
CA PRO A 646 1.13 1.24 16.80
C PRO A 646 1.64 -0.21 16.62
N ARG A 647 1.66 -1.03 17.67
CA ARG A 647 2.10 -2.44 17.65
C ARG A 647 1.10 -3.44 18.27
N PHE A 648 0.02 -2.98 18.89
CA PHE A 648 -0.92 -3.86 19.61
C PHE A 648 -2.37 -3.49 19.31
N GLY A 649 -3.12 -4.46 18.78
CA GLY A 649 -4.52 -4.38 18.37
C GLY A 649 -4.83 -5.39 17.25
N ALA A 650 -6.09 -5.42 16.81
CA ALA A 650 -6.63 -6.34 15.80
C ALA A 650 -6.70 -7.83 16.24
N PHE A 651 -5.82 -8.69 15.73
CA PHE A 651 -5.87 -10.14 15.97
C PHE A 651 -5.36 -10.54 17.37
N VAL A 652 -5.68 -11.75 17.84
CA VAL A 652 -5.36 -12.21 19.20
C VAL A 652 -3.89 -12.61 19.34
N LEU A 653 -3.34 -13.31 18.35
CA LEU A 653 -1.95 -13.78 18.31
C LEU A 653 -1.14 -13.18 17.16
N ASN A 654 -1.76 -12.95 16.00
CA ASN A 654 -1.06 -12.45 14.81
C ASN A 654 -0.65 -10.96 14.94
N ASP A 655 0.65 -10.67 14.76
CA ASP A 655 1.19 -9.29 14.79
C ASP A 655 0.61 -8.44 13.65
N THR A 656 -0.16 -7.40 13.97
CA THR A 656 -0.77 -6.50 12.97
C THR A 656 -0.08 -5.14 12.97
N LYS A 657 0.35 -4.68 11.79
CA LYS A 657 0.84 -3.29 11.61
C LYS A 657 -0.34 -2.31 11.55
N LEU A 658 -0.29 -1.26 12.38
CA LEU A 658 -1.29 -0.19 12.38
C LEU A 658 -1.36 0.55 11.03
N MET A 659 -0.20 0.79 10.39
CA MET A 659 -0.11 1.29 9.02
C MET A 659 0.32 0.19 8.04
N ARG A 660 -0.40 0.09 6.92
CA ARG A 660 0.00 -0.66 5.72
C ARG A 660 1.08 0.10 4.97
N PHE A 661 2.26 -0.50 4.89
CA PHE A 661 3.32 -0.07 3.99
C PHE A 661 4.06 -1.29 3.43
N MET A 662 4.58 -1.16 2.20
CA MET A 662 5.55 -2.12 1.66
C MET A 662 6.81 -2.08 2.53
N ASP A 663 7.34 -3.25 2.92
CA ASP A 663 8.20 -3.52 4.10
C ASP A 663 9.53 -2.73 4.24
N GLU A 664 9.79 -1.77 3.37
CA GLU A 664 11.06 -1.05 3.25
C GLU A 664 11.06 0.31 4.01
N THR A 665 9.91 0.78 4.51
CA THR A 665 9.74 2.14 5.08
C THR A 665 9.64 2.20 6.61
N VAL A 666 10.73 1.85 7.29
CA VAL A 666 10.88 1.92 8.77
C VAL A 666 10.54 3.30 9.36
N HIS A 667 10.69 4.37 8.59
CA HIS A 667 10.46 5.77 9.02
C HIS A 667 9.03 6.04 9.48
N HIS A 668 8.01 5.46 8.83
CA HIS A 668 6.60 5.59 9.26
C HIS A 668 6.38 5.02 10.66
N GLN A 669 6.82 3.78 10.88
CA GLN A 669 6.71 3.10 12.17
C GLN A 669 7.47 3.86 13.27
N LEU A 670 8.64 4.42 12.95
CA LEU A 670 9.42 5.22 13.89
C LEU A 670 8.71 6.54 14.27
N LEU A 671 8.09 7.24 13.31
CA LEU A 671 7.32 8.46 13.60
C LEU A 671 6.08 8.17 14.47
N LEU A 672 5.41 7.03 14.26
CA LEU A 672 4.31 6.58 15.12
C LEU A 672 4.78 6.23 16.54
N GLU A 673 5.95 5.61 16.68
CA GLU A 673 6.57 5.29 17.98
C GLU A 673 7.16 6.51 18.70
N GLN A 674 7.46 7.60 17.98
CA GLN A 674 7.91 8.88 18.53
C GLN A 674 6.76 9.85 18.83
N CYS A 675 5.56 9.60 18.32
CA CYS A 675 4.38 10.40 18.60
C CYS A 675 3.85 10.11 20.03
N PRO A 676 3.52 11.12 20.84
CA PRO A 676 2.82 10.89 22.11
C PRO A 676 1.52 10.12 21.87
N LEU A 677 1.32 8.99 22.56
CA LEU A 677 0.17 8.09 22.33
C LEU A 677 -1.19 8.81 22.44
N VAL A 678 -1.29 9.81 23.31
CA VAL A 678 -2.46 10.70 23.47
C VAL A 678 -2.88 11.44 22.19
N ASN A 679 -1.96 11.66 21.26
CA ASN A 679 -2.24 12.23 19.93
C ASN A 679 -2.71 11.17 18.93
N LEU A 680 -2.54 9.88 19.22
CA LEU A 680 -3.02 8.78 18.39
C LEU A 680 -4.35 8.20 18.87
N HIS A 681 -4.75 8.43 20.15
CA HIS A 681 -6.01 7.92 20.73
C HIS A 681 -7.23 8.05 19.78
N PRO A 682 -7.50 9.20 19.11
CA PRO A 682 -8.64 9.32 18.19
C PRO A 682 -8.61 8.32 17.03
N VAL A 683 -7.42 8.06 16.47
CA VAL A 683 -7.22 7.18 15.33
C VAL A 683 -7.34 5.71 15.75
N LEU A 684 -6.80 5.38 16.94
CA LEU A 684 -6.93 4.05 17.53
C LEU A 684 -8.41 3.76 17.86
N ASP A 685 -9.11 4.70 18.51
CA ASP A 685 -10.51 4.54 18.92
C ASP A 685 -11.47 4.46 17.72
N ALA A 686 -11.23 5.23 16.65
CA ALA A 686 -12.00 5.11 15.41
C ALA A 686 -11.77 3.76 14.70
N LEU A 687 -10.52 3.25 14.67
CA LEU A 687 -10.23 1.91 14.15
C LEU A 687 -10.86 0.80 15.01
N ASN A 688 -10.93 1.00 16.33
CA ASN A 688 -11.59 0.08 17.26
C ASN A 688 -13.11 0.01 17.03
N GLN A 689 -13.75 1.15 16.77
CA GLN A 689 -15.17 1.20 16.41
C GLN A 689 -15.45 0.46 15.09
N LEU A 690 -14.67 0.75 14.04
CA LEU A 690 -14.79 0.06 12.74
C LEU A 690 -14.53 -1.45 12.88
N GLY A 691 -13.60 -1.84 13.76
CA GLY A 691 -13.29 -3.23 14.08
C GLY A 691 -14.37 -3.98 14.86
N ASN A 692 -15.06 -3.30 15.79
CA ASN A 692 -16.10 -3.89 16.64
C ASN A 692 -17.46 -4.04 15.95
N CYS A 693 -17.65 -3.52 14.74
CA CYS A 693 -18.85 -3.77 13.95
C CYS A 693 -18.99 -5.27 13.63
N ALA A 694 -20.07 -5.88 14.13
CA ALA A 694 -20.39 -7.29 13.94
C ALA A 694 -21.19 -7.51 12.65
N TRP A 695 -20.81 -8.53 11.87
CA TRP A 695 -21.37 -8.84 10.55
C TRP A 695 -21.95 -10.25 10.50
N LYS A 696 -22.91 -10.48 9.58
CA LYS A 696 -23.45 -11.79 9.21
C LYS A 696 -23.66 -11.89 7.70
N ILE A 697 -23.88 -13.11 7.21
CA ILE A 697 -24.12 -13.40 5.79
C ILE A 697 -25.60 -13.24 5.42
N ASN A 698 -25.87 -12.60 4.29
CA ASN A 698 -27.16 -12.57 3.60
C ASN A 698 -27.35 -13.87 2.82
N GLN A 699 -27.76 -14.94 3.52
CA GLN A 699 -27.77 -16.31 2.99
C GLN A 699 -28.53 -16.45 1.65
N PRO A 700 -29.76 -15.91 1.47
CA PRO A 700 -30.49 -16.06 0.20
C PRO A 700 -29.75 -15.45 -1.00
N VAL A 701 -29.06 -14.34 -0.81
CA VAL A 701 -28.27 -13.69 -1.86
C VAL A 701 -26.99 -14.48 -2.14
N LEU A 702 -26.32 -15.01 -1.11
CA LEU A 702 -25.17 -15.91 -1.28
C LEU A 702 -25.56 -17.17 -2.07
N ASP A 703 -26.73 -17.76 -1.81
CA ASP A 703 -27.19 -18.97 -2.49
C ASP A 703 -27.50 -18.75 -3.98
N ILE A 704 -28.12 -17.62 -4.32
CA ILE A 704 -28.32 -17.22 -5.73
C ILE A 704 -26.97 -17.02 -6.44
N ILE A 705 -26.02 -16.34 -5.79
CA ILE A 705 -24.69 -16.09 -6.35
C ILE A 705 -23.90 -17.40 -6.54
N ILE A 706 -23.92 -18.31 -5.56
CA ILE A 706 -23.30 -19.64 -5.67
C ILE A 706 -23.98 -20.48 -6.76
N SER A 707 -25.31 -20.37 -6.94
CA SER A 707 -26.05 -21.05 -8.00
C SER A 707 -25.58 -20.62 -9.39
N ILE A 708 -25.55 -19.31 -9.68
CA ILE A 708 -25.06 -18.79 -10.96
C ILE A 708 -23.57 -19.12 -11.16
N PHE A 709 -22.76 -19.00 -10.10
CA PHE A 709 -21.34 -19.35 -10.14
C PHE A 709 -21.12 -20.83 -10.52
N ASN A 710 -21.97 -21.74 -10.09
CA ASN A 710 -21.83 -23.19 -10.35
C ASN A 710 -22.44 -23.70 -11.66
N ASP A 711 -23.29 -22.91 -12.33
CA ASP A 711 -23.65 -23.14 -13.73
C ASP A 711 -22.58 -22.53 -14.65
N LYS A 712 -22.85 -21.38 -15.28
CA LYS A 712 -21.97 -20.76 -16.28
C LYS A 712 -21.38 -19.42 -15.87
N GLY A 713 -21.71 -18.90 -14.69
CA GLY A 713 -21.46 -17.49 -14.35
C GLY A 713 -22.29 -16.53 -15.21
N ASP A 714 -22.06 -15.24 -15.02
CA ASP A 714 -22.67 -14.16 -15.80
C ASP A 714 -21.72 -12.95 -15.84
N GLU A 715 -21.15 -12.64 -17.01
CA GLU A 715 -20.26 -11.49 -17.21
C GLU A 715 -20.99 -10.13 -17.03
N LYS A 716 -22.33 -10.08 -17.04
CA LYS A 716 -23.13 -8.87 -16.76
C LYS A 716 -23.28 -8.62 -15.25
N LEU A 717 -23.41 -9.69 -14.46
CA LEU A 717 -23.60 -9.63 -13.00
C LEU A 717 -22.28 -9.75 -12.21
N ASP A 718 -21.13 -9.54 -12.86
CA ASP A 718 -19.78 -9.67 -12.27
C ASP A 718 -19.50 -11.07 -11.65
N ILE A 719 -20.25 -12.13 -12.04
CA ILE A 719 -19.99 -13.51 -11.63
C ILE A 719 -19.11 -14.19 -12.69
N PRO A 720 -17.82 -14.47 -12.42
CA PRO A 720 -16.89 -14.92 -13.43
C PRO A 720 -17.22 -16.33 -13.95
N PRO A 721 -17.32 -16.52 -15.28
CA PRO A 721 -17.62 -17.80 -15.90
C PRO A 721 -16.50 -18.84 -15.69
N PRO A 722 -16.82 -20.15 -15.70
CA PRO A 722 -15.83 -21.22 -15.63
C PRO A 722 -15.02 -21.32 -16.93
N LEU A 723 -13.87 -22.01 -16.87
CA LEU A 723 -12.96 -22.18 -18.01
C LEU A 723 -13.57 -22.92 -19.23
N SER A 724 -14.73 -23.58 -19.09
CA SER A 724 -15.44 -24.20 -20.21
C SER A 724 -15.94 -23.18 -21.23
N GLU A 725 -16.30 -21.98 -20.77
CA GLU A 725 -16.78 -20.87 -21.59
C GLU A 725 -15.64 -20.00 -22.14
N ALA A 726 -14.38 -20.36 -21.87
CA ALA A 726 -13.23 -19.62 -22.38
C ALA A 726 -13.14 -19.69 -23.92
N PRO A 727 -12.72 -18.61 -24.60
CA PRO A 727 -12.62 -18.60 -26.05
C PRO A 727 -11.67 -19.70 -26.53
N LYS A 728 -12.17 -20.54 -27.43
CA LYS A 728 -11.39 -21.67 -27.98
C LYS A 728 -10.34 -21.13 -28.96
N PRO A 729 -9.11 -21.68 -28.96
CA PRO A 729 -8.10 -21.28 -29.93
C PRO A 729 -8.54 -21.65 -31.36
N PRO A 730 -8.30 -20.80 -32.38
CA PRO A 730 -8.61 -21.12 -33.76
C PRO A 730 -7.84 -22.36 -34.23
N THR A 731 -8.52 -23.24 -34.97
CA THR A 731 -7.97 -24.50 -35.48
C THR A 731 -6.80 -24.22 -36.42
N ALA A 732 -5.63 -24.79 -36.12
CA ALA A 732 -4.44 -24.61 -36.95
C ALA A 732 -4.61 -25.30 -38.33
N PRO A 733 -4.36 -24.60 -39.45
CA PRO A 733 -4.28 -25.25 -40.76
C PRO A 733 -3.18 -26.33 -40.76
N GLY A 734 -3.46 -27.49 -41.37
CA GLY A 734 -2.65 -28.71 -41.24
C GLY A 734 -1.23 -28.67 -41.82
N HIS A 735 -0.76 -27.54 -42.37
CA HIS A 735 0.57 -27.42 -42.98
C HIS A 735 1.36 -26.24 -42.41
N SER A 736 2.58 -26.55 -41.96
CA SER A 736 3.43 -25.64 -41.18
C SER A 736 4.35 -24.77 -42.05
N SER A 737 3.92 -23.55 -42.34
CA SER A 737 4.82 -22.47 -42.80
C SER A 737 4.26 -21.07 -42.50
N THR A 738 2.98 -20.83 -42.79
CA THR A 738 2.38 -19.49 -42.75
C THR A 738 1.54 -19.21 -41.50
N TRP A 739 2.17 -19.23 -40.32
CA TRP A 739 1.54 -18.69 -39.09
C TRP A 739 1.41 -17.16 -39.18
N ASN A 740 0.35 -16.70 -39.84
CA ASN A 740 0.05 -15.29 -40.06
C ASN A 740 0.02 -14.49 -38.75
N LYS A 741 0.44 -13.20 -38.81
CA LYS A 741 0.49 -12.32 -37.64
C LYS A 741 -0.88 -12.16 -36.96
N SER A 742 -1.98 -12.21 -37.73
CA SER A 742 -3.34 -12.22 -37.20
C SER A 742 -3.60 -13.43 -36.30
N LEU A 743 -3.37 -14.65 -36.80
CA LEU A 743 -3.57 -15.90 -36.03
C LEU A 743 -2.70 -15.95 -34.77
N LYS A 744 -1.46 -15.44 -34.83
CA LYS A 744 -0.59 -15.29 -33.64
C LYS A 744 -1.15 -14.29 -32.63
N HIS A 745 -1.75 -13.20 -33.08
CA HIS A 745 -2.37 -12.18 -32.23
C HIS A 745 -3.68 -12.69 -31.61
N GLU A 746 -4.52 -13.36 -32.39
CA GLU A 746 -5.75 -14.02 -31.95
C GLU A 746 -5.48 -15.09 -30.89
N LEU A 747 -4.49 -15.97 -31.11
CA LEU A 747 -4.06 -16.96 -30.11
C LEU A 747 -3.46 -16.33 -28.85
N PHE A 748 -2.89 -15.12 -28.94
CA PHE A 748 -2.46 -14.34 -27.78
C PHE A 748 -3.66 -13.72 -27.03
N LEU A 749 -4.64 -13.15 -27.75
CA LEU A 749 -5.87 -12.59 -27.17
C LEU A 749 -6.72 -13.67 -26.48
N CYS A 750 -6.88 -14.84 -27.13
CA CYS A 750 -7.48 -16.05 -26.56
C CYS A 750 -6.83 -16.39 -25.21
N LYS A 751 -5.51 -16.65 -25.21
CA LYS A 751 -4.76 -16.99 -23.97
C LYS A 751 -4.83 -15.90 -22.92
N LYS A 752 -4.87 -14.62 -23.32
CA LYS A 752 -5.05 -13.49 -22.43
C LYS A 752 -6.43 -13.52 -21.76
N LYS A 753 -7.55 -13.64 -22.51
CA LYS A 753 -8.89 -13.74 -21.92
C LYS A 753 -9.00 -14.98 -21.02
N THR A 754 -8.48 -16.15 -21.42
CA THR A 754 -8.47 -17.34 -20.55
C THR A 754 -7.75 -17.10 -19.21
N ALA A 755 -6.62 -16.40 -19.21
CA ALA A 755 -5.89 -16.06 -18.00
C ALA A 755 -6.63 -15.01 -17.14
N GLU A 756 -7.24 -14.01 -17.76
CA GLU A 756 -8.06 -13.01 -17.05
C GLU A 756 -9.32 -13.64 -16.43
N MET A 757 -10.03 -14.51 -17.16
CA MET A 757 -11.15 -15.31 -16.65
C MET A 757 -10.72 -16.18 -15.47
N HIS A 758 -9.59 -16.91 -15.58
CA HIS A 758 -9.07 -17.72 -14.47
C HIS A 758 -8.79 -16.87 -13.22
N SER A 759 -8.15 -15.71 -13.37
CA SER A 759 -7.84 -14.82 -12.26
C SER A 759 -9.09 -14.31 -11.54
N LEU A 760 -10.12 -13.91 -12.30
CA LEU A 760 -11.40 -13.48 -11.73
C LEU A 760 -12.14 -14.64 -11.08
N ARG A 761 -12.17 -15.82 -11.73
CA ARG A 761 -12.81 -17.04 -11.21
C ARG A 761 -12.23 -17.46 -9.86
N MET A 762 -10.91 -17.42 -9.69
CA MET A 762 -10.25 -17.75 -8.42
C MET A 762 -10.48 -16.69 -7.33
N ASP A 763 -10.47 -15.40 -7.66
CA ASP A 763 -10.79 -14.33 -6.71
C ASP A 763 -12.23 -14.44 -6.17
N ALA A 764 -13.20 -14.67 -7.06
CA ALA A 764 -14.57 -14.96 -6.65
C ALA A 764 -14.70 -16.28 -5.88
N LEU A 765 -13.99 -17.34 -6.29
CA LEU A 765 -14.00 -18.63 -5.60
C LEU A 765 -13.57 -18.50 -4.14
N TYR A 766 -12.48 -17.76 -3.87
CA TYR A 766 -11.99 -17.55 -2.52
C TYR A 766 -12.99 -16.73 -1.70
N LYS A 767 -13.55 -15.64 -2.27
CA LYS A 767 -14.58 -14.81 -1.60
C LYS A 767 -15.81 -15.61 -1.21
N LEU A 768 -16.38 -16.36 -2.15
CA LEU A 768 -17.60 -17.13 -1.93
C LEU A 768 -17.38 -18.33 -1.00
N SER A 769 -16.21 -18.98 -1.05
CA SER A 769 -15.86 -20.06 -0.12
C SER A 769 -15.66 -19.56 1.31
N ILE A 770 -15.00 -18.39 1.49
CA ILE A 770 -14.87 -17.76 2.80
C ILE A 770 -16.23 -17.30 3.33
N ALA A 771 -17.07 -16.68 2.49
CA ALA A 771 -18.44 -16.31 2.85
C ALA A 771 -19.28 -17.52 3.27
N ASN A 772 -19.20 -18.63 2.53
CA ASN A 772 -19.91 -19.87 2.85
C ASN A 772 -19.38 -20.52 4.14
N TYR A 773 -18.07 -20.45 4.43
CA TYR A 773 -17.49 -20.91 5.69
C TYR A 773 -17.95 -20.10 6.92
N VAL A 774 -18.39 -18.85 6.74
CA VAL A 774 -18.97 -18.01 7.80
C VAL A 774 -20.50 -17.81 7.68
N ARG A 775 -21.18 -18.57 6.82
CA ARG A 775 -22.62 -18.52 6.53
C ARG A 775 -23.50 -18.35 7.77
N ASP A 776 -23.28 -19.20 8.78
CA ASP A 776 -24.08 -19.30 10.00
C ASP A 776 -23.40 -18.67 11.22
N LYS A 777 -22.39 -17.81 10.98
CA LYS A 777 -21.56 -17.19 12.01
C LYS A 777 -21.75 -15.68 12.01
N VAL A 778 -21.73 -15.10 13.20
CA VAL A 778 -21.39 -13.68 13.38
C VAL A 778 -19.86 -13.55 13.38
N PHE A 779 -19.32 -12.56 12.69
CA PHE A 779 -17.89 -12.31 12.54
C PHE A 779 -17.55 -10.81 12.51
N TRP A 780 -16.26 -10.49 12.63
CA TRP A 780 -15.74 -9.13 12.71
C TRP A 780 -14.60 -8.90 11.70
N PHE A 781 -14.49 -7.64 11.27
CA PHE A 781 -13.42 -7.17 10.39
C PHE A 781 -12.50 -6.23 11.17
N PRO A 782 -11.40 -6.70 11.79
CA PRO A 782 -10.39 -5.80 12.35
C PRO A 782 -9.87 -4.84 11.27
N HIS A 783 -9.75 -3.57 11.60
CA HIS A 783 -9.29 -2.52 10.68
C HIS A 783 -7.87 -2.06 11.00
N ASN A 784 -7.14 -1.64 9.99
CA ASN A 784 -5.93 -0.81 10.07
C ASN A 784 -5.99 0.30 9.00
N MET A 785 -4.92 1.07 8.79
CA MET A 785 -4.91 2.20 7.85
C MET A 785 -3.76 2.15 6.82
N ASP A 786 -3.83 2.92 5.74
CA ASP A 786 -2.67 3.24 4.90
C ASP A 786 -1.85 4.40 5.48
N PHE A 787 -0.73 4.74 4.85
CA PHE A 787 0.15 5.82 5.31
C PHE A 787 -0.49 7.23 5.25
N ARG A 788 -1.70 7.39 4.72
CA ARG A 788 -2.47 8.65 4.64
C ARG A 788 -3.57 8.71 5.70
N GLY A 789 -3.78 7.62 6.45
CA GLY A 789 -4.86 7.44 7.42
C GLY A 789 -6.03 6.59 6.92
N ARG A 790 -6.20 6.39 5.61
CA ARG A 790 -7.41 5.75 5.05
C ARG A 790 -7.55 4.32 5.56
N THR A 791 -8.72 3.96 6.08
CA THR A 791 -8.95 2.70 6.78
C THR A 791 -9.28 1.53 5.85
N TYR A 792 -8.90 0.32 6.26
CA TYR A 792 -9.05 -0.93 5.48
C TYR A 792 -9.20 -2.16 6.42
N PRO A 793 -10.16 -3.07 6.17
CA PRO A 793 -10.24 -4.39 6.82
C PRO A 793 -8.98 -5.22 6.62
N CYS A 794 -8.39 -5.78 7.68
CA CYS A 794 -7.19 -6.62 7.61
C CYS A 794 -7.38 -7.89 6.75
N PRO A 795 -8.50 -8.65 6.86
CA PRO A 795 -8.76 -9.82 6.00
C PRO A 795 -8.89 -9.38 4.52
N PRO A 796 -8.00 -9.83 3.61
CA PRO A 796 -7.85 -9.21 2.30
C PRO A 796 -8.84 -9.72 1.24
N TYR A 797 -9.36 -10.94 1.38
CA TYR A 797 -10.17 -11.59 0.35
C TYR A 797 -11.65 -11.17 0.39
N PHE A 798 -12.30 -11.38 1.54
CA PHE A 798 -13.74 -11.14 1.75
C PHE A 798 -13.92 -10.05 2.82
N ASN A 799 -14.46 -8.89 2.43
CA ASN A 799 -14.77 -7.75 3.30
C ASN A 799 -15.66 -6.71 2.58
N HIS A 800 -16.24 -5.76 3.31
CA HIS A 800 -17.22 -4.79 2.79
C HIS A 800 -16.63 -3.73 1.84
N LEU A 801 -15.30 -3.60 1.73
CA LEU A 801 -14.66 -2.75 0.70
C LEU A 801 -14.62 -3.41 -0.69
N GLY A 802 -15.12 -4.65 -0.83
CA GLY A 802 -15.21 -5.39 -2.09
C GLY A 802 -16.16 -4.77 -3.14
N ASN A 803 -16.40 -5.54 -4.20
CA ASN A 803 -17.39 -5.22 -5.25
C ASN A 803 -18.83 -5.46 -4.78
N ASP A 804 -19.80 -5.05 -5.60
CA ASP A 804 -21.25 -5.20 -5.39
C ASP A 804 -21.65 -6.58 -4.83
N VAL A 805 -21.25 -7.66 -5.51
CA VAL A 805 -21.37 -9.07 -5.06
C VAL A 805 -20.98 -9.25 -3.58
N THR A 806 -19.81 -8.73 -3.18
CA THR A 806 -19.28 -8.89 -1.82
C THR A 806 -20.07 -8.07 -0.80
N ARG A 807 -20.61 -6.91 -1.19
CA ARG A 807 -21.39 -6.03 -0.31
C ARG A 807 -22.80 -6.56 -0.06
N ALA A 808 -23.46 -7.04 -1.11
CA ALA A 808 -24.80 -7.61 -1.05
C ALA A 808 -24.92 -8.85 -0.14
N ILE A 809 -23.83 -9.58 0.00
CA ILE A 809 -23.68 -10.76 0.87
C ILE A 809 -23.52 -10.35 2.36
N LEU A 810 -23.22 -9.08 2.67
CA LEU A 810 -22.89 -8.62 4.03
C LEU A 810 -24.01 -7.80 4.68
N LEU A 811 -24.41 -8.20 5.89
CA LEU A 811 -25.40 -7.51 6.73
C LEU A 811 -24.82 -7.24 8.12
N PHE A 812 -25.35 -6.24 8.83
CA PHE A 812 -25.05 -6.07 10.25
C PHE A 812 -25.61 -7.25 11.06
N ALA A 813 -24.82 -7.80 11.97
CA ALA A 813 -25.28 -8.88 12.84
C ALA A 813 -26.34 -8.37 13.84
N GLU A 814 -26.08 -7.23 14.45
CA GLU A 814 -27.07 -6.46 15.21
C GLU A 814 -28.13 -5.88 14.26
N GLY A 815 -29.41 -6.09 14.56
CA GLY A 815 -30.53 -5.51 13.84
C GLY A 815 -31.18 -4.39 14.63
N ARG A 816 -31.85 -3.45 13.95
CA ARG A 816 -32.58 -2.35 14.61
C ARG A 816 -33.95 -2.15 13.97
N PRO A 817 -34.98 -1.75 14.75
CA PRO A 817 -36.30 -1.44 14.20
C PRO A 817 -36.18 -0.29 13.19
N LEU A 818 -36.92 -0.35 12.08
CA LEU A 818 -36.90 0.72 11.07
C LEU A 818 -37.41 2.06 11.60
N GLY A 819 -38.32 2.05 12.57
CA GLY A 819 -39.01 3.25 13.04
C GLY A 819 -39.83 3.93 11.93
N PRO A 820 -40.30 5.17 12.14
CA PRO A 820 -41.26 5.82 11.26
C PRO A 820 -40.71 6.21 9.87
N ARG A 821 -39.38 6.16 9.66
CA ARG A 821 -38.74 6.57 8.39
C ARG A 821 -37.74 5.56 7.82
N GLY A 822 -37.47 4.44 8.50
CA GLY A 822 -36.50 3.45 8.01
C GLY A 822 -36.92 2.78 6.70
N LEU A 823 -38.22 2.52 6.49
CA LEU A 823 -38.71 1.96 5.23
C LEU A 823 -38.54 2.95 4.06
N ASP A 824 -38.74 4.26 4.32
CA ASP A 824 -38.48 5.30 3.32
C ASP A 824 -37.00 5.39 2.99
N TRP A 825 -36.11 5.29 3.99
CA TRP A 825 -34.66 5.26 3.77
C TRP A 825 -34.22 4.01 2.99
N LEU A 826 -34.79 2.83 3.24
CA LEU A 826 -34.55 1.64 2.39
C LEU A 826 -35.00 1.88 0.95
N LYS A 827 -36.19 2.45 0.73
CA LYS A 827 -36.71 2.77 -0.62
C LYS A 827 -35.84 3.79 -1.37
N ILE A 828 -35.45 4.88 -0.71
CA ILE A 828 -34.52 5.88 -1.25
C ILE A 828 -33.17 5.24 -1.57
N HIS A 829 -32.67 4.37 -0.68
CA HIS A 829 -31.40 3.68 -0.87
C HIS A 829 -31.43 2.69 -2.05
N LEU A 830 -32.53 1.93 -2.23
CA LEU A 830 -32.72 1.12 -3.42
C LEU A 830 -32.63 1.97 -4.70
N ILE A 831 -33.34 3.10 -4.77
CA ILE A 831 -33.27 3.96 -5.96
C ILE A 831 -31.87 4.57 -6.16
N ASN A 832 -31.12 4.88 -5.09
CA ASN A 832 -29.71 5.24 -5.21
C ASN A 832 -28.88 4.11 -5.87
N LEU A 833 -29.09 2.85 -5.46
CA LEU A 833 -28.43 1.66 -6.03
C LEU A 833 -28.87 1.37 -7.47
N THR A 834 -30.13 1.61 -7.84
CA THR A 834 -30.58 1.46 -9.25
C THR A 834 -29.76 2.31 -10.20
N GLY A 835 -29.27 3.43 -9.69
CA GLY A 835 -28.60 4.46 -10.45
C GLY A 835 -29.51 5.39 -11.24
N LEU A 836 -30.82 5.16 -11.20
CA LEU A 836 -31.87 6.02 -11.74
C LEU A 836 -32.08 7.24 -10.82
N LYS A 837 -32.86 8.23 -11.28
CA LYS A 837 -33.30 9.41 -10.49
C LYS A 837 -32.18 10.18 -9.73
N LYS A 838 -30.89 10.04 -10.12
CA LYS A 838 -29.74 10.69 -9.46
C LYS A 838 -29.78 12.22 -9.45
N LYS A 839 -30.55 12.85 -10.35
CA LYS A 839 -30.75 14.31 -10.42
C LYS A 839 -32.01 14.79 -9.69
N ASN A 840 -32.80 13.86 -9.16
CA ASN A 840 -34.09 14.10 -8.53
C ASN A 840 -33.94 14.24 -7.01
N ALA A 841 -34.94 14.87 -6.40
CA ALA A 841 -35.01 15.06 -4.96
C ALA A 841 -35.21 13.72 -4.21
N LEU A 842 -34.86 13.66 -2.92
CA LEU A 842 -35.08 12.43 -2.12
C LEU A 842 -36.55 12.01 -2.09
N ARG A 843 -37.47 12.99 -2.06
CA ARG A 843 -38.92 12.76 -2.16
C ARG A 843 -39.30 12.10 -3.50
N GLU A 844 -38.81 12.62 -4.62
CA GLU A 844 -39.08 12.07 -5.96
C GLU A 844 -38.47 10.66 -6.15
N ARG A 845 -37.39 10.33 -5.43
CA ARG A 845 -36.84 8.96 -5.37
C ARG A 845 -37.77 8.02 -4.57
N LEU A 846 -38.29 8.47 -3.43
CA LEU A 846 -39.25 7.72 -2.62
C LEU A 846 -40.58 7.50 -3.36
N GLU A 847 -41.10 8.53 -4.02
CA GLU A 847 -42.31 8.45 -4.86
C GLU A 847 -42.11 7.44 -6.00
N TYR A 848 -40.99 7.51 -6.72
CA TYR A 848 -40.65 6.51 -7.74
C TYR A 848 -40.51 5.09 -7.19
N ALA A 849 -39.94 4.91 -5.99
CA ALA A 849 -39.85 3.60 -5.34
C ALA A 849 -41.22 3.00 -5.00
N ASN A 850 -42.23 3.84 -4.75
CA ASN A 850 -43.61 3.41 -4.55
C ASN A 850 -44.31 3.11 -5.89
N GLU A 851 -43.99 3.85 -6.97
CA GLU A 851 -44.49 3.57 -8.33
C GLU A 851 -44.07 2.17 -8.82
N ILE A 852 -42.83 1.76 -8.59
CA ILE A 852 -42.28 0.47 -9.05
C ILE A 852 -42.38 -0.68 -8.04
N MET A 853 -43.23 -0.55 -7.00
CA MET A 853 -43.24 -1.48 -5.87
C MET A 853 -43.49 -2.95 -6.29
N GLU A 854 -44.25 -3.18 -7.36
CA GLU A 854 -44.46 -4.54 -7.89
C GLU A 854 -43.19 -5.16 -8.49
N ASP A 855 -42.27 -4.37 -9.07
CA ASP A 855 -40.98 -4.84 -9.60
C ASP A 855 -39.98 -5.12 -8.47
N ILE A 856 -40.07 -4.37 -7.37
CA ILE A 856 -39.31 -4.60 -6.14
C ILE A 856 -39.71 -5.95 -5.52
N LEU A 857 -41.01 -6.22 -5.41
CA LEU A 857 -41.53 -7.48 -4.86
C LEU A 857 -41.27 -8.67 -5.79
N ASP A 858 -41.48 -8.53 -7.12
CA ASP A 858 -41.14 -9.56 -8.10
C ASP A 858 -39.64 -9.92 -8.08
N SER A 859 -38.76 -8.91 -7.99
CA SER A 859 -37.32 -9.13 -7.86
C SER A 859 -36.94 -9.85 -6.57
N ALA A 860 -37.66 -9.62 -5.47
CA ALA A 860 -37.42 -10.27 -4.19
C ALA A 860 -37.90 -11.73 -4.15
N ASP A 861 -39.06 -12.02 -4.75
CA ASP A 861 -39.70 -13.34 -4.71
C ASP A 861 -39.19 -14.29 -5.82
N HIS A 862 -38.96 -13.75 -7.02
CA HIS A 862 -38.65 -14.51 -8.23
C HIS A 862 -37.35 -14.02 -8.92
N PRO A 863 -36.22 -13.85 -8.20
CA PRO A 863 -35.04 -13.14 -8.70
C PRO A 863 -34.46 -13.65 -10.02
N LEU A 864 -34.55 -14.96 -10.29
CA LEU A 864 -34.04 -15.59 -11.51
C LEU A 864 -35.13 -15.97 -12.53
N THR A 865 -36.41 -15.85 -12.18
CA THR A 865 -37.55 -16.42 -12.93
C THR A 865 -38.66 -15.42 -13.26
N GLY A 866 -38.78 -14.32 -12.52
CA GLY A 866 -39.73 -13.23 -12.76
C GLY A 866 -39.26 -12.25 -13.84
N ARG A 867 -39.57 -10.97 -13.65
CA ARG A 867 -39.24 -9.86 -14.58
C ARG A 867 -37.76 -9.42 -14.48
N LYS A 868 -37.09 -9.79 -13.38
CA LYS A 868 -35.63 -9.62 -13.16
C LYS A 868 -35.12 -8.18 -13.24
N TRP A 869 -35.99 -7.20 -12.98
CA TRP A 869 -35.71 -5.75 -13.03
C TRP A 869 -34.39 -5.35 -12.35
N TRP A 870 -34.05 -5.97 -11.22
CA TRP A 870 -32.80 -5.74 -10.50
C TRP A 870 -31.53 -5.97 -11.34
N MET A 871 -31.56 -6.86 -12.35
CA MET A 871 -30.42 -7.20 -13.22
C MET A 871 -30.02 -6.08 -14.20
N ASP A 872 -30.80 -5.00 -14.33
CA ASP A 872 -30.56 -3.87 -15.24
C ASP A 872 -30.19 -2.57 -14.52
N THR A 873 -29.63 -2.69 -13.31
CA THR A 873 -29.25 -1.56 -12.44
C THR A 873 -27.74 -1.31 -12.35
N ASP A 874 -27.33 -0.15 -11.81
CA ASP A 874 -25.92 0.23 -11.61
C ASP A 874 -25.18 -0.69 -10.61
N GLU A 875 -25.85 -1.15 -9.53
CA GLU A 875 -25.30 -1.99 -8.45
C GLU A 875 -26.28 -3.17 -8.14
N PRO A 876 -26.35 -4.20 -9.01
CA PRO A 876 -27.47 -5.16 -9.06
C PRO A 876 -27.61 -6.06 -7.84
N TRP A 877 -26.53 -6.56 -7.24
CA TRP A 877 -26.64 -7.46 -6.10
C TRP A 877 -27.08 -6.72 -4.84
N GLN A 878 -26.55 -5.51 -4.59
CA GLN A 878 -27.03 -4.64 -3.51
C GLN A 878 -28.50 -4.25 -3.75
N ALA A 879 -28.91 -3.97 -5.00
CA ALA A 879 -30.29 -3.67 -5.33
C ALA A 879 -31.22 -4.86 -5.01
N LEU A 880 -30.88 -6.09 -5.46
CA LEU A 880 -31.63 -7.30 -5.12
C LEU A 880 -31.72 -7.53 -3.60
N ALA A 881 -30.60 -7.39 -2.89
CA ALA A 881 -30.55 -7.54 -1.44
C ALA A 881 -31.45 -6.51 -0.73
N CYS A 882 -31.52 -5.28 -1.23
CA CYS A 882 -32.40 -4.23 -0.72
C CYS A 882 -33.88 -4.49 -1.06
N CYS A 883 -34.20 -5.01 -2.26
CA CYS A 883 -35.55 -5.47 -2.61
C CYS A 883 -36.04 -6.54 -1.64
N MET A 884 -35.20 -7.53 -1.29
CA MET A 884 -35.53 -8.57 -0.31
C MET A 884 -35.80 -8.02 1.08
N GLU A 885 -35.09 -6.97 1.53
CA GLU A 885 -35.34 -6.33 2.83
C GLU A 885 -36.63 -5.50 2.80
N ILE A 886 -36.87 -4.72 1.74
CA ILE A 886 -38.11 -3.95 1.54
C ILE A 886 -39.33 -4.86 1.47
N ALA A 887 -39.23 -6.02 0.80
CA ALA A 887 -40.30 -7.00 0.73
C ALA A 887 -40.65 -7.58 2.11
N LYS A 888 -39.65 -7.94 2.93
CA LYS A 888 -39.86 -8.42 4.32
C LYS A 888 -40.47 -7.32 5.19
N ALA A 889 -39.91 -6.12 5.16
CA ALA A 889 -40.39 -4.99 5.95
C ALA A 889 -41.83 -4.60 5.59
N SER A 890 -42.18 -4.58 4.31
CA SER A 890 -43.53 -4.23 3.81
C SER A 890 -44.57 -5.33 4.05
N ARG A 891 -44.14 -6.57 4.37
CA ARG A 891 -44.98 -7.70 4.76
C ARG A 891 -45.03 -7.92 6.28
N SER A 892 -44.32 -7.09 7.05
CA SER A 892 -44.41 -7.07 8.52
C SER A 892 -45.77 -6.56 8.97
N PRO A 893 -46.39 -7.10 10.05
CA PRO A 893 -47.61 -6.54 10.64
C PRO A 893 -47.47 -5.08 11.07
N ASP A 894 -46.25 -4.69 11.48
CA ASP A 894 -45.82 -3.30 11.60
C ASP A 894 -44.44 -3.14 10.93
N PRO A 895 -44.36 -2.39 9.80
CA PRO A 895 -43.08 -2.07 9.16
C PRO A 895 -42.14 -1.20 10.01
N ALA A 896 -42.64 -0.42 10.97
CA ALA A 896 -41.79 0.40 11.85
C ALA A 896 -41.08 -0.45 12.93
N ALA A 897 -41.76 -1.47 13.47
CA ALA A 897 -41.16 -2.44 14.38
C ALA A 897 -40.25 -3.49 13.68
N TYR A 898 -40.26 -3.60 12.34
CA TYR A 898 -39.42 -4.56 11.62
C TYR A 898 -37.94 -4.37 11.92
N ILE A 899 -37.30 -5.41 12.45
CA ILE A 899 -35.87 -5.42 12.80
C ILE A 899 -35.03 -5.62 11.53
N SER A 900 -34.54 -4.52 10.97
CA SER A 900 -33.69 -4.53 9.79
C SER A 900 -32.21 -4.72 10.14
N HIS A 901 -31.53 -5.47 9.29
CA HIS A 901 -30.08 -5.71 9.36
C HIS A 901 -29.30 -5.07 8.20
N PHE A 902 -30.03 -4.40 7.29
CA PHE A 902 -29.50 -3.90 6.03
C PHE A 902 -28.74 -2.57 6.23
N PRO A 903 -27.49 -2.45 5.74
CA PRO A 903 -26.75 -1.18 5.78
C PRO A 903 -27.32 -0.20 4.76
N VAL A 904 -27.64 1.02 5.18
CA VAL A 904 -28.01 2.12 4.27
C VAL A 904 -26.82 3.04 4.09
N HIS A 905 -26.46 3.27 2.82
CA HIS A 905 -25.27 4.01 2.43
C HIS A 905 -25.59 5.48 2.09
N GLN A 906 -24.72 6.41 2.49
CA GLN A 906 -24.72 7.81 2.09
C GLN A 906 -23.32 8.19 1.58
N ASP A 907 -23.22 8.75 0.37
CA ASP A 907 -21.95 8.98 -0.33
C ASP A 907 -21.68 10.47 -0.57
N GLY A 908 -20.43 10.90 -0.42
CA GLY A 908 -20.03 12.29 -0.63
C GLY A 908 -20.07 12.68 -2.11
N SER A 909 -20.59 13.88 -2.43
CA SER A 909 -20.73 14.40 -3.80
C SER A 909 -19.39 14.77 -4.48
N CYS A 910 -18.50 13.79 -4.64
CA CYS A 910 -17.06 13.93 -4.90
C CYS A 910 -16.30 14.53 -3.71
N ASN A 911 -16.12 13.76 -2.62
CA ASN A 911 -15.54 14.23 -1.34
C ASN A 911 -14.22 15.00 -1.52
N GLY A 912 -13.31 14.55 -2.39
CA GLY A 912 -12.07 15.26 -2.68
C GLY A 912 -12.24 16.71 -3.17
N LEU A 913 -13.30 17.01 -3.92
CA LEU A 913 -13.66 18.39 -4.31
C LEU A 913 -14.39 19.13 -3.18
N GLN A 914 -15.19 18.44 -2.35
CA GLN A 914 -15.82 19.02 -1.15
C GLN A 914 -14.74 19.54 -0.18
N HIS A 915 -13.71 18.75 0.12
CA HIS A 915 -12.56 19.20 0.93
C HIS A 915 -11.85 20.40 0.32
N TYR A 916 -11.54 20.41 -0.99
CA TYR A 916 -10.90 21.58 -1.62
C TYR A 916 -11.78 22.84 -1.60
N ALA A 917 -13.09 22.72 -1.85
CA ALA A 917 -14.01 23.85 -1.82
C ALA A 917 -14.18 24.43 -0.40
N ALA A 918 -14.13 23.58 0.63
CA ALA A 918 -14.15 24.00 2.03
C ALA A 918 -12.82 24.64 2.50
N LEU A 919 -11.68 24.08 2.11
CA LEU A 919 -10.35 24.70 2.36
C LEU A 919 -10.21 26.06 1.67
N GLY A 920 -10.64 26.16 0.41
CA GLY A 920 -10.55 27.39 -0.39
C GLY A 920 -11.69 28.38 -0.15
N ARG A 921 -12.75 27.99 0.56
CA ARG A 921 -14.03 28.71 0.67
C ARG A 921 -14.56 29.21 -0.69
N ASP A 922 -14.47 28.33 -1.70
CA ASP A 922 -14.85 28.57 -3.10
C ASP A 922 -16.37 28.40 -3.25
N LEU A 923 -17.14 29.49 -3.39
CA LEU A 923 -18.61 29.44 -3.44
C LEU A 923 -19.13 28.69 -4.69
N SER A 924 -18.50 28.94 -5.85
CA SER A 924 -18.76 28.25 -7.12
C SER A 924 -18.48 26.74 -7.02
N GLY A 925 -17.34 26.38 -6.42
CA GLY A 925 -16.99 25.01 -6.14
C GLY A 925 -17.97 24.36 -5.17
N ALA A 926 -18.26 25.02 -4.04
CA ALA A 926 -19.14 24.56 -2.98
C ALA A 926 -20.57 24.26 -3.46
N ALA A 927 -21.13 25.13 -4.32
CA ALA A 927 -22.41 24.87 -4.96
C ALA A 927 -22.35 23.62 -5.87
N SER A 928 -21.29 23.49 -6.68
CA SER A 928 -21.12 22.37 -7.63
C SER A 928 -21.03 20.99 -6.96
N VAL A 929 -20.67 20.92 -5.67
CA VAL A 929 -20.49 19.67 -4.90
C VAL A 929 -21.36 19.59 -3.63
N ASN A 930 -22.52 20.26 -3.64
CA ASN A 930 -23.54 20.16 -2.59
C ASN A 930 -23.08 20.57 -1.17
N LEU A 931 -22.12 21.49 -1.04
CA LEU A 931 -21.83 22.16 0.23
C LEU A 931 -22.79 23.33 0.49
N VAL A 932 -23.32 23.95 -0.58
CA VAL A 932 -24.43 24.91 -0.51
C VAL A 932 -25.76 24.15 -0.55
N PRO A 933 -26.71 24.40 0.37
CA PRO A 933 -28.06 23.83 0.33
C PRO A 933 -28.78 24.13 -1.00
N CYS A 934 -29.43 23.12 -1.56
CA CYS A 934 -30.24 23.23 -2.75
C CYS A 934 -31.43 22.25 -2.67
N GLY A 935 -32.55 22.54 -3.34
CA GLY A 935 -33.69 21.63 -3.43
C GLY A 935 -33.40 20.37 -4.26
N LEU A 936 -32.44 20.45 -5.19
CA LEU A 936 -32.02 19.36 -6.08
C LEU A 936 -30.51 19.10 -5.97
N PRO A 937 -30.07 17.83 -6.09
CA PRO A 937 -28.65 17.47 -6.05
C PRO A 937 -27.89 18.06 -7.25
N GLN A 938 -26.83 18.81 -6.98
CA GLN A 938 -25.91 19.30 -7.98
C GLN A 938 -24.96 18.18 -8.41
N ASP A 939 -24.64 18.14 -9.71
CA ASP A 939 -23.89 17.06 -10.34
C ASP A 939 -22.67 17.63 -11.10
N VAL A 940 -21.57 17.84 -10.38
CA VAL A 940 -20.30 18.35 -10.94
C VAL A 940 -19.87 17.61 -12.21
N TYR A 941 -20.17 16.32 -12.33
CA TYR A 941 -19.85 15.51 -13.51
C TYR A 941 -20.68 15.89 -14.75
N SER A 942 -21.94 16.32 -14.58
CA SER A 942 -22.74 16.91 -15.67
C SER A 942 -22.28 18.33 -16.00
N ALA A 943 -21.98 19.15 -14.99
CA ALA A 943 -21.53 20.53 -15.21
C ALA A 943 -20.20 20.57 -15.98
N VAL A 944 -19.22 19.73 -15.62
CA VAL A 944 -17.98 19.58 -16.40
C VAL A 944 -18.27 19.03 -17.81
N ALA A 945 -19.17 18.06 -17.97
CA ALA A 945 -19.51 17.55 -19.30
C ALA A 945 -20.10 18.65 -20.21
N GLN A 946 -20.98 19.50 -19.67
CA GLN A 946 -21.53 20.67 -20.37
C GLN A 946 -20.45 21.68 -20.73
N GLN A 947 -19.53 22.00 -19.80
CA GLN A 947 -18.45 22.96 -20.07
C GLN A 947 -17.47 22.45 -21.14
N VAL A 948 -17.20 21.13 -21.18
CA VAL A 948 -16.38 20.49 -22.21
C VAL A 948 -17.10 20.46 -23.56
N GLU A 949 -18.43 20.28 -23.60
CA GLU A 949 -19.24 20.39 -24.82
C GLU A 949 -19.27 21.84 -25.36
N GLU A 950 -19.28 22.86 -24.50
CA GLU A 950 -19.11 24.25 -24.96
C GLU A 950 -17.74 24.50 -25.61
N PHE A 951 -16.66 24.00 -25.01
CA PHE A 951 -15.33 24.10 -25.60
C PHE A 951 -15.27 23.33 -26.93
N ARG A 952 -15.92 22.16 -27.00
CA ARG A 952 -16.05 21.38 -28.23
C ARG A 952 -16.79 22.15 -29.33
N LYS A 953 -17.90 22.83 -29.02
CA LYS A 953 -18.62 23.69 -29.98
C LYS A 953 -17.72 24.81 -30.51
N LYS A 954 -17.13 25.59 -29.61
CA LYS A 954 -16.23 26.72 -29.93
C LYS A 954 -15.04 26.27 -30.80
N ASP A 955 -14.45 25.10 -30.53
CA ASP A 955 -13.35 24.55 -31.33
C ASP A 955 -13.83 23.96 -32.67
N ALA A 956 -15.01 23.33 -32.73
CA ALA A 956 -15.61 22.80 -33.95
C ALA A 956 -15.97 23.91 -34.94
N GLU A 957 -16.48 25.04 -34.45
CA GLU A 957 -16.71 26.30 -35.19
C GLU A 957 -15.40 26.89 -35.74
N GLN A 958 -14.29 26.75 -35.01
CA GLN A 958 -12.93 27.10 -35.46
C GLN A 958 -12.30 26.06 -36.41
N GLY A 959 -13.04 25.05 -36.86
CA GLY A 959 -12.57 24.05 -37.82
C GLY A 959 -11.73 22.91 -37.23
N VAL A 960 -11.72 22.73 -35.90
CA VAL A 960 -10.97 21.64 -35.26
C VAL A 960 -11.68 20.31 -35.51
N LYS A 961 -11.19 19.53 -36.50
CA LYS A 961 -11.78 18.25 -36.94
C LYS A 961 -12.13 17.31 -35.78
N ILE A 962 -11.26 17.14 -34.79
CA ILE A 962 -11.54 16.22 -33.67
C ILE A 962 -12.69 16.70 -32.77
N ALA A 963 -12.89 18.02 -32.65
CA ALA A 963 -14.02 18.60 -31.94
C ALA A 963 -15.33 18.42 -32.73
N GLN A 964 -15.28 18.40 -34.07
CA GLN A 964 -16.43 18.06 -34.92
C GLN A 964 -16.81 16.58 -34.77
N VAL A 965 -15.84 15.66 -34.83
CA VAL A 965 -16.04 14.21 -34.62
C VAL A 965 -16.63 13.89 -33.24
N LEU A 966 -16.29 14.67 -32.22
CA LEU A 966 -16.77 14.48 -30.84
C LEU A 966 -18.22 14.91 -30.58
N GLN A 967 -18.94 15.43 -31.57
CA GLN A 967 -20.32 15.88 -31.41
C GLN A 967 -21.25 14.74 -30.97
N GLY A 968 -21.96 14.93 -29.86
CA GLY A 968 -22.87 13.93 -29.28
C GLY A 968 -22.21 12.90 -28.36
N PHE A 969 -20.89 12.71 -28.43
CA PHE A 969 -20.16 11.71 -27.64
C PHE A 969 -19.74 12.18 -26.23
N ILE A 970 -19.89 13.47 -25.92
CA ILE A 970 -19.52 14.03 -24.61
C ILE A 970 -20.65 13.76 -23.60
N SER A 971 -20.41 12.81 -22.69
CA SER A 971 -21.37 12.41 -21.67
C SER A 971 -20.77 12.35 -20.26
N ARG A 972 -21.64 12.36 -19.24
CA ARG A 972 -21.27 12.17 -17.83
C ARG A 972 -20.43 10.90 -17.62
N LYS A 973 -20.76 9.79 -18.30
CA LYS A 973 -20.03 8.50 -18.19
C LYS A 973 -18.58 8.60 -18.67
N VAL A 974 -18.33 9.41 -19.71
CA VAL A 974 -16.99 9.64 -20.27
C VAL A 974 -16.12 10.49 -19.34
N VAL A 975 -16.67 11.55 -18.73
CA VAL A 975 -15.87 12.47 -17.89
C VAL A 975 -15.79 12.05 -16.40
N LYS A 976 -16.77 11.31 -15.85
CA LYS A 976 -16.88 11.00 -14.40
C LYS A 976 -15.56 10.56 -13.78
N GLN A 977 -14.93 9.53 -14.35
CA GLN A 977 -13.73 8.92 -13.77
C GLN A 977 -12.54 9.89 -13.74
N THR A 978 -12.37 10.73 -14.77
CA THR A 978 -11.30 11.72 -14.82
C THR A 978 -11.54 12.84 -13.83
N VAL A 979 -12.74 13.42 -13.78
CA VAL A 979 -13.10 14.47 -12.80
C VAL A 979 -12.87 13.97 -11.36
N MET A 980 -13.37 12.77 -11.05
CA MET A 980 -13.26 12.12 -9.74
C MET A 980 -11.80 11.84 -9.33
N THR A 981 -10.89 11.60 -10.28
CA THR A 981 -9.50 11.18 -9.97
C THR A 981 -8.45 12.26 -10.19
N VAL A 982 -8.77 13.38 -10.85
CA VAL A 982 -7.88 14.54 -10.98
C VAL A 982 -7.56 15.16 -9.61
N VAL A 983 -8.54 15.29 -8.72
CA VAL A 983 -8.30 15.72 -7.32
C VAL A 983 -7.40 14.75 -6.55
N TYR A 984 -7.43 13.46 -6.92
CA TYR A 984 -6.56 12.41 -6.39
C TYR A 984 -5.25 12.22 -7.20
N GLY A 985 -4.84 13.23 -7.97
CA GLY A 985 -3.50 13.34 -8.57
C GLY A 985 -3.33 12.70 -9.93
N VAL A 986 -4.42 12.30 -10.61
CA VAL A 986 -4.33 11.81 -11.99
C VAL A 986 -3.84 12.91 -12.93
N THR A 987 -2.80 12.60 -13.70
CA THR A 987 -2.24 13.49 -14.74
C THR A 987 -3.04 13.39 -16.04
N ARG A 988 -2.84 14.33 -16.97
CA ARG A 988 -3.43 14.25 -18.33
C ARG A 988 -3.21 12.89 -18.99
N TYR A 989 -2.05 12.24 -18.79
CA TYR A 989 -1.79 10.90 -19.34
C TYR A 989 -2.72 9.82 -18.76
N GLY A 990 -2.97 9.84 -17.45
CA GLY A 990 -3.89 8.92 -16.78
C GLY A 990 -5.35 9.18 -17.16
N GLY A 991 -5.77 10.46 -17.16
CA GLY A 991 -7.12 10.85 -17.59
C GLY A 991 -7.40 10.51 -19.05
N ARG A 992 -6.39 10.63 -19.92
CA ARG A 992 -6.47 10.21 -21.32
C ARG A 992 -6.79 8.72 -21.44
N LEU A 993 -6.14 7.86 -20.64
CA LEU A 993 -6.38 6.42 -20.64
C LEU A 993 -7.77 6.04 -20.10
N GLN A 994 -8.27 6.76 -19.10
CA GLN A 994 -9.63 6.59 -18.57
C GLN A 994 -10.68 6.96 -19.63
N ILE A 995 -10.52 8.12 -20.29
CA ILE A 995 -11.40 8.57 -21.38
C ILE A 995 -11.30 7.63 -22.59
N GLU A 996 -10.11 7.19 -22.97
CA GLU A 996 -9.90 6.20 -24.05
C GLU A 996 -10.66 4.89 -23.75
N LYS A 997 -10.65 4.40 -22.50
CA LYS A 997 -11.45 3.24 -22.09
C LYS A 997 -12.94 3.51 -22.25
N ARG A 998 -13.44 4.65 -21.75
CA ARG A 998 -14.86 5.00 -21.80
C ARG A 998 -15.38 5.27 -23.22
N LEU A 999 -14.54 5.76 -24.15
CA LEU A 999 -14.90 5.89 -25.56
C LEU A 999 -14.95 4.53 -26.28
N LYS A 1000 -14.10 3.57 -25.91
CA LYS A 1000 -14.14 2.17 -26.41
C LYS A 1000 -15.36 1.36 -25.93
N GLU A 1001 -16.17 1.92 -25.04
CA GLU A 1001 -17.44 1.35 -24.57
C GLU A 1001 -18.65 1.93 -25.34
N ILE A 1002 -18.42 2.69 -26.40
CA ILE A 1002 -19.44 3.31 -27.27
C ILE A 1002 -19.28 2.72 -28.67
N ASN A 1003 -20.23 1.88 -29.10
CA ASN A 1003 -20.14 1.13 -30.36
C ASN A 1003 -20.18 2.05 -31.60
N GLU A 1004 -20.81 3.21 -31.46
CA GLU A 1004 -20.97 4.22 -32.51
C GLU A 1004 -19.74 5.13 -32.64
N PHE A 1005 -18.75 5.04 -31.73
CA PHE A 1005 -17.59 5.93 -31.74
C PHE A 1005 -16.50 5.44 -32.73
N PRO A 1006 -16.04 6.26 -33.69
CA PRO A 1006 -15.06 5.84 -34.69
C PRO A 1006 -13.68 5.57 -34.09
N GLU A 1007 -13.25 4.30 -34.09
CA GLU A 1007 -12.00 3.85 -33.47
C GLU A 1007 -10.75 4.63 -33.90
N GLU A 1008 -10.69 5.06 -35.18
CA GLU A 1008 -9.53 5.78 -35.73
C GLU A 1008 -9.21 7.09 -34.98
N TYR A 1009 -10.21 7.72 -34.35
CA TYR A 1009 -10.04 8.95 -33.59
C TYR A 1009 -9.81 8.74 -32.09
N LEU A 1010 -9.86 7.50 -31.55
CA LEU A 1010 -9.82 7.24 -30.09
C LEU A 1010 -8.65 7.91 -29.36
N TRP A 1011 -7.46 7.93 -29.98
CA TRP A 1011 -6.28 8.54 -29.37
C TRP A 1011 -6.36 10.08 -29.38
N GLU A 1012 -6.78 10.68 -30.49
CA GLU A 1012 -6.91 12.14 -30.63
C GLU A 1012 -8.07 12.67 -29.77
N ALA A 1013 -9.21 11.98 -29.78
CA ALA A 1013 -10.41 12.31 -29.01
C ALA A 1013 -10.13 12.26 -27.50
N SER A 1014 -9.51 11.19 -27.01
CA SER A 1014 -9.13 11.09 -25.59
C SER A 1014 -8.09 12.14 -25.18
N HIS A 1015 -7.17 12.51 -26.09
CA HIS A 1015 -6.19 13.59 -25.85
C HIS A 1015 -6.84 14.98 -25.84
N TYR A 1016 -7.78 15.24 -26.74
CA TYR A 1016 -8.57 16.48 -26.76
C TYR A 1016 -9.44 16.61 -25.50
N LEU A 1017 -10.25 15.59 -25.20
CA LEU A 1017 -11.17 15.61 -24.06
C LEU A 1017 -10.43 15.75 -22.73
N VAL A 1018 -9.28 15.10 -22.52
CA VAL A 1018 -8.54 15.30 -21.26
C VAL A 1018 -7.97 16.71 -21.13
N LYS A 1019 -7.57 17.36 -22.23
CA LYS A 1019 -7.16 18.78 -22.21
C LYS A 1019 -8.33 19.67 -21.76
N GLN A 1020 -9.52 19.45 -22.33
CA GLN A 1020 -10.69 20.25 -22.02
C GLN A 1020 -11.28 19.96 -20.62
N VAL A 1021 -11.35 18.71 -20.15
CA VAL A 1021 -11.75 18.39 -18.77
C VAL A 1021 -10.86 19.09 -17.74
N PHE A 1022 -9.54 19.11 -17.96
CA PHE A 1022 -8.61 19.84 -17.10
C PHE A 1022 -8.83 21.36 -17.16
N ASN A 1023 -9.17 21.92 -18.32
CA ASN A 1023 -9.51 23.34 -18.46
C ASN A 1023 -10.81 23.68 -17.71
N SER A 1024 -11.87 22.88 -17.85
CA SER A 1024 -13.15 23.09 -17.17
C SER A 1024 -12.99 23.06 -15.65
N ILE A 1025 -12.27 22.07 -15.09
CA ILE A 1025 -11.99 22.01 -13.65
C ILE A 1025 -11.18 23.25 -13.19
N LYS A 1026 -10.22 23.69 -13.99
CA LYS A 1026 -9.36 24.86 -13.70
C LYS A 1026 -10.12 26.19 -13.68
N GLU A 1027 -11.21 26.30 -14.43
CA GLU A 1027 -12.08 27.48 -14.47
C GLU A 1027 -13.19 27.42 -13.41
N MET A 1028 -13.79 26.25 -13.18
CA MET A 1028 -14.85 26.05 -12.17
C MET A 1028 -14.34 26.08 -10.72
N PHE A 1029 -13.08 25.73 -10.47
CA PHE A 1029 -12.52 25.57 -9.12
C PHE A 1029 -11.21 26.34 -8.96
N SER A 1030 -11.31 27.67 -8.93
CA SER A 1030 -10.14 28.56 -8.95
C SER A 1030 -9.30 28.49 -7.67
N ALA A 1031 -9.92 28.45 -6.48
CA ALA A 1031 -9.20 28.37 -5.21
C ALA A 1031 -8.56 26.98 -5.02
N THR A 1032 -9.29 25.92 -5.40
CA THR A 1032 -8.78 24.53 -5.46
C THR A 1032 -7.47 24.43 -6.23
N ARG A 1033 -7.41 25.06 -7.42
CA ARG A 1033 -6.22 25.08 -8.27
C ARG A 1033 -5.03 25.75 -7.56
N ASP A 1034 -5.26 26.85 -6.86
CA ASP A 1034 -4.18 27.61 -6.23
C ASP A 1034 -3.69 26.98 -4.92
N ILE A 1035 -4.56 26.26 -4.20
CA ILE A 1035 -4.15 25.32 -3.15
C ILE A 1035 -3.31 24.16 -3.73
N GLN A 1036 -3.77 23.52 -4.82
CA GLN A 1036 -3.00 22.46 -5.49
C GLN A 1036 -1.62 22.95 -5.95
N ASN A 1037 -1.53 24.16 -6.51
CA ASN A 1037 -0.28 24.79 -6.92
C ASN A 1037 0.65 25.03 -5.72
N TRP A 1038 0.12 25.63 -4.64
CA TRP A 1038 0.89 25.93 -3.42
C TRP A 1038 1.46 24.66 -2.79
N LEU A 1039 0.63 23.62 -2.59
CA LEU A 1039 1.07 22.31 -2.10
C LEU A 1039 2.15 21.70 -3.03
N THR A 1040 1.92 21.70 -4.35
CA THR A 1040 2.84 21.10 -5.33
C THR A 1040 4.22 21.78 -5.34
N GLU A 1041 4.28 23.11 -5.31
CA GLU A 1041 5.56 23.83 -5.32
C GLU A 1041 6.30 23.70 -3.96
N SER A 1042 5.58 23.76 -2.83
CA SER A 1042 6.14 23.49 -1.51
C SER A 1042 6.78 22.10 -1.42
N ALA A 1043 6.05 21.05 -1.82
CA ALA A 1043 6.57 19.68 -1.85
C ALA A 1043 7.76 19.49 -2.80
N LYS A 1044 7.78 20.20 -3.94
CA LYS A 1044 8.91 20.22 -4.87
C LYS A 1044 10.15 20.86 -4.22
N LEU A 1045 10.01 21.98 -3.51
CA LEU A 1045 11.12 22.66 -2.84
C LEU A 1045 11.66 21.82 -1.65
N ILE A 1046 10.78 21.24 -0.84
CA ILE A 1046 11.15 20.29 0.24
C ILE A 1046 11.95 19.09 -0.33
N ALA A 1047 11.45 18.47 -1.40
CA ALA A 1047 12.12 17.33 -2.05
C ALA A 1047 13.38 17.73 -2.84
N GLN A 1048 13.57 19.01 -3.17
CA GLN A 1048 14.85 19.55 -3.68
C GLN A 1048 15.87 19.79 -2.56
N SER A 1049 15.41 20.15 -1.35
CA SER A 1049 16.21 20.14 -0.11
C SER A 1049 16.69 18.73 0.29
N GLY A 1050 16.20 17.68 -0.35
CA GLY A 1050 16.59 16.29 -0.09
C GLY A 1050 15.86 15.63 1.08
N ARG A 1051 14.83 16.29 1.64
CA ARG A 1051 13.93 15.75 2.67
C ARG A 1051 12.61 15.28 2.05
N THR A 1052 11.94 14.34 2.70
CA THR A 1052 10.57 13.91 2.37
C THR A 1052 9.56 14.93 2.86
N VAL A 1053 8.39 14.97 2.21
CA VAL A 1053 7.23 15.76 2.67
C VAL A 1053 6.53 15.01 3.80
N GLU A 1054 6.29 15.71 4.89
CA GLU A 1054 5.72 15.23 6.14
C GLU A 1054 4.73 16.28 6.67
N TRP A 1055 3.67 15.84 7.33
CA TRP A 1055 2.69 16.69 8.02
C TRP A 1055 2.04 15.92 9.17
N VAL A 1056 1.17 16.58 9.93
CA VAL A 1056 0.32 15.96 10.95
C VAL A 1056 -1.14 16.28 10.58
N THR A 1057 -2.08 15.35 10.80
CA THR A 1057 -3.51 15.64 10.60
C THR A 1057 -4.10 16.43 11.77
N PRO A 1058 -5.28 17.07 11.63
CA PRO A 1058 -5.98 17.70 12.77
C PRO A 1058 -6.35 16.73 13.93
N LEU A 1059 -6.25 15.41 13.71
CA LEU A 1059 -6.38 14.38 14.74
C LEU A 1059 -5.05 13.93 15.37
N GLY A 1060 -3.92 14.56 15.03
CA GLY A 1060 -2.61 14.25 15.61
C GLY A 1060 -1.81 13.13 14.91
N LEU A 1061 -2.29 12.59 13.78
CA LEU A 1061 -1.62 11.51 13.06
C LEU A 1061 -0.42 12.02 12.24
N PRO A 1062 0.83 11.60 12.51
CA PRO A 1062 1.98 11.96 11.68
C PRO A 1062 1.98 11.18 10.36
N ILE A 1063 2.16 11.89 9.25
CA ILE A 1063 2.21 11.34 7.90
C ILE A 1063 3.52 11.75 7.21
N VAL A 1064 4.12 10.83 6.46
CA VAL A 1064 5.27 11.07 5.57
C VAL A 1064 5.07 10.40 4.21
N GLN A 1065 5.54 11.02 3.13
CA GLN A 1065 5.50 10.45 1.79
C GLN A 1065 6.62 9.41 1.55
N PRO A 1066 6.31 8.12 1.29
CA PRO A 1066 7.30 7.04 1.12
C PRO A 1066 8.09 7.08 -0.21
N TYR A 1067 8.07 8.19 -0.96
CA TYR A 1067 8.58 8.21 -2.34
C TYR A 1067 10.07 8.53 -2.42
N TYR A 1068 10.89 7.48 -2.40
CA TYR A 1068 12.34 7.53 -2.55
C TYR A 1068 12.82 7.08 -3.94
N ARG A 1069 14.01 7.53 -4.36
CA ARG A 1069 14.67 7.07 -5.59
C ARG A 1069 15.35 5.72 -5.37
N SER A 1070 14.54 4.66 -5.42
CA SER A 1070 14.96 3.26 -5.30
C SER A 1070 16.21 2.95 -6.11
N ARG A 1071 17.27 2.48 -5.44
CA ARG A 1071 18.42 1.82 -6.06
C ARG A 1071 18.30 0.30 -5.88
N PRO A 1072 18.42 -0.50 -6.97
CA PRO A 1072 18.48 -1.95 -6.82
C PRO A 1072 19.77 -2.37 -6.12
N THR A 1073 19.65 -3.19 -5.09
CA THR A 1073 20.74 -3.91 -4.43
C THR A 1073 20.74 -5.34 -4.96
N VAL A 1074 21.88 -5.82 -5.48
CA VAL A 1074 21.98 -7.20 -5.99
C VAL A 1074 22.30 -8.15 -4.83
N LEU A 1075 21.35 -8.99 -4.45
CA LEU A 1075 21.57 -10.09 -3.52
C LEU A 1075 22.10 -11.31 -4.27
N ASN A 1076 23.30 -11.76 -3.91
CA ASN A 1076 23.91 -12.96 -4.47
C ASN A 1076 23.39 -14.19 -3.70
N CYS A 1077 22.26 -14.75 -4.16
CA CYS A 1077 21.69 -16.00 -3.64
C CYS A 1077 22.27 -17.21 -4.39
N GLY A 1078 22.07 -18.44 -3.88
CA GLY A 1078 22.66 -19.64 -4.49
C GLY A 1078 22.08 -19.98 -5.87
N MET A 1079 20.77 -19.80 -6.07
CA MET A 1079 20.12 -20.02 -7.37
C MET A 1079 20.29 -18.85 -8.37
N GLN A 1080 20.31 -17.61 -7.88
CA GLN A 1080 20.29 -16.41 -8.73
C GLN A 1080 20.87 -15.18 -8.04
N ARG A 1081 21.46 -14.25 -8.80
CA ARG A 1081 21.65 -12.87 -8.37
C ARG A 1081 20.34 -12.09 -8.48
N LEU A 1082 19.62 -11.94 -7.38
CA LEU A 1082 18.35 -11.22 -7.33
C LEU A 1082 18.58 -9.70 -7.25
N SER A 1083 17.90 -8.95 -8.12
CA SER A 1083 17.88 -7.48 -8.07
C SER A 1083 16.75 -7.01 -7.15
N VAL A 1084 17.09 -6.68 -5.91
CA VAL A 1084 16.13 -6.33 -4.85
C VAL A 1084 16.08 -4.81 -4.70
N LYS A 1085 14.90 -4.22 -4.80
CA LYS A 1085 14.68 -2.81 -4.43
C LYS A 1085 14.76 -2.72 -2.91
N ASN A 1086 15.52 -1.76 -2.41
CA ASN A 1086 15.87 -1.67 -1.00
C ASN A 1086 15.76 -0.20 -0.57
N SER A 1087 14.53 0.23 -0.26
CA SER A 1087 14.12 1.65 -0.15
C SER A 1087 14.43 2.27 1.22
N ASN A 1088 15.67 2.09 1.70
CA ASN A 1088 16.17 2.65 2.95
C ASN A 1088 15.97 4.19 2.99
N SER A 1089 15.64 4.72 4.18
CA SER A 1089 15.38 6.14 4.44
C SER A 1089 16.51 7.10 4.04
N SER A 1090 17.74 6.61 3.86
CA SER A 1090 18.88 7.39 3.38
C SER A 1090 18.89 7.65 1.86
N GLN A 1091 17.89 7.16 1.11
CA GLN A 1091 17.78 7.44 -0.32
C GLN A 1091 17.32 8.89 -0.55
N LYS A 1092 17.73 9.49 -1.68
CA LYS A 1092 17.21 10.81 -2.06
C LYS A 1092 15.72 10.71 -2.44
N PRO A 1093 14.87 11.66 -2.02
CA PRO A 1093 13.46 11.69 -2.41
C PRO A 1093 13.26 11.69 -3.94
N ASP A 1094 12.19 11.02 -4.38
CA ASP A 1094 11.69 11.13 -5.76
C ASP A 1094 10.88 12.41 -5.88
N THR A 1095 11.58 13.50 -6.21
CA THR A 1095 11.07 14.87 -6.38
C THR A 1095 9.84 14.96 -7.30
N VAL A 1096 9.68 14.03 -8.26
CA VAL A 1096 8.52 14.01 -9.16
C VAL A 1096 7.31 13.39 -8.46
N LYS A 1097 7.50 12.27 -7.76
CA LYS A 1097 6.41 11.64 -6.98
C LYS A 1097 6.00 12.47 -5.78
N GLN A 1098 6.96 12.99 -5.01
CA GLN A 1098 6.68 13.79 -3.81
C GLN A 1098 5.75 14.97 -4.15
N LYS A 1099 6.13 15.81 -5.13
CA LYS A 1099 5.32 16.96 -5.55
C LYS A 1099 3.96 16.58 -6.12
N ASN A 1100 3.90 15.56 -7.00
CA ASN A 1100 2.66 15.20 -7.68
C ASN A 1100 1.66 14.51 -6.74
N ALA A 1101 2.14 13.82 -5.71
CA ALA A 1101 1.31 13.06 -4.78
C ALA A 1101 1.04 13.81 -3.46
N PHE A 1102 1.59 15.01 -3.23
CA PHE A 1102 1.32 15.72 -1.97
C PHE A 1102 -0.11 16.27 -1.90
N PRO A 1103 -0.62 17.04 -2.88
CA PRO A 1103 -2.02 17.48 -2.87
C PRO A 1103 -3.04 16.34 -2.66
N PRO A 1104 -2.98 15.20 -3.39
CA PRO A 1104 -3.96 14.14 -3.18
C PRO A 1104 -3.78 13.38 -1.87
N ASN A 1105 -2.54 13.11 -1.42
CA ASN A 1105 -2.33 12.44 -0.12
C ASN A 1105 -2.79 13.32 1.05
N PHE A 1106 -2.63 14.65 0.94
CA PHE A 1106 -3.12 15.60 1.93
C PHE A 1106 -4.65 15.56 2.03
N ILE A 1107 -5.37 15.66 0.89
CA ILE A 1107 -6.83 15.55 0.86
C ILE A 1107 -7.33 14.19 1.36
N HIS A 1108 -6.66 13.09 1.02
CA HIS A 1108 -6.98 11.77 1.58
C HIS A 1108 -6.83 11.70 3.11
N SER A 1109 -5.94 12.50 3.70
CA SER A 1109 -5.81 12.58 5.16
C SER A 1109 -6.90 13.42 5.82
N LEU A 1110 -7.53 14.35 5.09
CA LEU A 1110 -8.72 15.09 5.53
C LEU A 1110 -10.02 14.28 5.35
N ASP A 1111 -10.16 13.56 4.23
CA ASP A 1111 -11.16 12.51 3.96
C ASP A 1111 -11.20 11.49 5.12
N SER A 1112 -10.03 10.94 5.46
CA SER A 1112 -9.87 10.03 6.59
C SER A 1112 -10.15 10.69 7.95
N THR A 1113 -9.76 11.96 8.15
CA THR A 1113 -10.01 12.68 9.41
C THR A 1113 -11.51 12.94 9.63
N HIS A 1114 -12.22 13.40 8.60
CA HIS A 1114 -13.67 13.61 8.64
C HIS A 1114 -14.44 12.32 8.90
N MET A 1115 -14.01 11.21 8.29
CA MET A 1115 -14.58 9.88 8.56
C MET A 1115 -14.35 9.45 10.01
N MET A 1116 -13.14 9.59 10.55
CA MET A 1116 -12.82 9.23 11.94
C MET A 1116 -13.60 10.06 12.96
N LEU A 1117 -13.72 11.39 12.75
CA LEU A 1117 -14.57 12.26 13.56
C LEU A 1117 -16.05 11.83 13.50
N THR A 1118 -16.56 11.55 12.29
CA THR A 1118 -17.95 11.12 12.10
C THR A 1118 -18.22 9.79 12.78
N ALA A 1119 -17.30 8.83 12.69
CA ALA A 1119 -17.37 7.56 13.41
C ALA A 1119 -17.49 7.78 14.93
N LEU A 1120 -16.52 8.48 15.53
CA LEU A 1120 -16.47 8.73 16.97
C LEU A 1120 -17.75 9.41 17.48
N HIS A 1121 -18.20 10.49 16.84
CA HIS A 1121 -19.42 11.17 17.25
C HIS A 1121 -20.71 10.36 17.00
N CYS A 1122 -20.72 9.43 16.04
CA CYS A 1122 -21.76 8.41 15.93
C CYS A 1122 -21.71 7.39 17.08
N LEU A 1123 -20.53 6.97 17.56
CA LEU A 1123 -20.38 6.08 18.71
C LEU A 1123 -20.98 6.69 20.00
N ARG A 1124 -20.71 7.97 20.27
CA ARG A 1124 -21.33 8.70 21.40
C ARG A 1124 -22.84 8.89 21.28
N LYS A 1125 -23.42 8.74 20.07
CA LYS A 1125 -24.87 8.69 19.84
C LYS A 1125 -25.43 7.25 19.76
N GLY A 1126 -24.61 6.22 20.01
CA GLY A 1126 -25.03 4.81 19.98
C GLY A 1126 -25.26 4.21 18.60
N LEU A 1127 -24.72 4.82 17.53
CA LEU A 1127 -24.88 4.36 16.15
C LEU A 1127 -23.84 3.31 15.76
N THR A 1128 -24.29 2.25 15.09
CA THR A 1128 -23.42 1.42 14.25
C THR A 1128 -23.01 2.24 13.02
N PHE A 1129 -21.71 2.32 12.78
CA PHE A 1129 -21.11 3.10 11.70
C PHE A 1129 -19.96 2.31 11.08
N VAL A 1130 -19.96 2.18 9.75
CA VAL A 1130 -18.80 1.72 8.97
C VAL A 1130 -18.62 2.59 7.73
N SER A 1131 -17.40 2.60 7.19
CA SER A 1131 -17.04 3.40 6.02
C SER A 1131 -16.45 2.54 4.90
N VAL A 1132 -16.90 2.78 3.67
CA VAL A 1132 -16.14 2.49 2.45
C VAL A 1132 -15.54 3.81 1.98
N HIS A 1133 -14.52 4.26 2.72
CA HIS A 1133 -13.87 5.57 2.56
C HIS A 1133 -14.86 6.75 2.63
N ASP A 1134 -15.14 7.42 1.51
CA ASP A 1134 -16.05 8.56 1.35
C ASP A 1134 -17.55 8.19 1.36
N CYS A 1135 -17.87 6.89 1.45
CA CYS A 1135 -19.22 6.38 1.60
C CYS A 1135 -19.45 5.85 3.04
N TYR A 1136 -20.43 6.40 3.76
CA TYR A 1136 -20.72 6.10 5.17
C TYR A 1136 -22.01 5.28 5.32
N TRP A 1137 -21.98 4.24 6.15
CA TRP A 1137 -23.07 3.26 6.28
C TRP A 1137 -23.57 3.15 7.73
N THR A 1138 -24.88 3.07 7.92
CA THR A 1138 -25.56 2.85 9.22
C THR A 1138 -26.90 2.12 9.01
N HIS A 1139 -27.63 1.74 10.07
CA HIS A 1139 -28.99 1.19 9.93
C HIS A 1139 -29.96 2.25 9.39
N ALA A 1140 -31.00 1.83 8.66
CA ALA A 1140 -32.00 2.74 8.06
C ALA A 1140 -32.66 3.71 9.07
N LEU A 1141 -32.82 3.29 10.33
CA LEU A 1141 -33.31 4.11 11.45
C LEU A 1141 -32.44 5.36 11.73
N THR A 1142 -31.12 5.25 11.53
CA THR A 1142 -30.13 6.20 12.04
C THR A 1142 -29.49 7.08 10.96
N VAL A 1143 -29.95 7.00 9.71
CA VAL A 1143 -29.40 7.76 8.57
C VAL A 1143 -29.47 9.26 8.78
N ASP A 1144 -30.61 9.80 9.24
CA ASP A 1144 -30.74 11.25 9.54
C ASP A 1144 -29.73 11.71 10.62
N VAL A 1145 -29.52 10.88 11.65
CA VAL A 1145 -28.60 11.19 12.75
C VAL A 1145 -27.14 11.11 12.29
N MET A 1146 -26.80 10.12 11.47
CA MET A 1146 -25.48 10.01 10.84
C MET A 1146 -25.21 11.20 9.92
N ASN A 1147 -26.18 11.61 9.09
CA ASN A 1147 -26.05 12.77 8.21
C ASN A 1147 -25.89 14.08 9.00
N GLN A 1148 -26.61 14.24 10.11
CA GLN A 1148 -26.41 15.37 11.03
C GLN A 1148 -24.97 15.39 11.57
N VAL A 1149 -24.45 14.26 12.06
CA VAL A 1149 -23.07 14.15 12.57
C VAL A 1149 -22.05 14.40 11.46
N CYS A 1150 -22.24 13.81 10.28
CA CYS A 1150 -21.35 13.98 9.13
C CYS A 1150 -21.17 15.46 8.75
N ARG A 1151 -22.27 16.22 8.68
CA ARG A 1151 -22.25 17.68 8.43
C ARG A 1151 -21.58 18.43 9.59
N GLN A 1152 -21.94 18.13 10.84
CA GLN A 1152 -21.34 18.73 12.03
C GLN A 1152 -19.81 18.58 12.04
N GLN A 1153 -19.31 17.37 11.77
CA GLN A 1153 -17.87 17.07 11.81
C GLN A 1153 -17.11 17.63 10.61
N PHE A 1154 -17.74 17.73 9.43
CA PHE A 1154 -17.14 18.44 8.29
C PHE A 1154 -17.00 19.95 8.58
N VAL A 1155 -18.03 20.56 9.17
CA VAL A 1155 -18.04 21.99 9.54
C VAL A 1155 -17.03 22.26 10.66
N ALA A 1156 -16.92 21.38 11.66
CA ALA A 1156 -15.91 21.49 12.71
C ALA A 1156 -14.50 21.42 12.12
N LEU A 1157 -14.19 20.36 11.37
CA LEU A 1157 -12.88 20.15 10.72
C LEU A 1157 -12.45 21.36 9.89
N HIS A 1158 -13.29 21.81 8.94
CA HIS A 1158 -12.93 22.93 8.06
C HIS A 1158 -13.11 24.33 8.69
N SER A 1159 -13.48 24.40 9.97
CA SER A 1159 -13.40 25.64 10.76
C SER A 1159 -12.01 25.85 11.39
N GLU A 1160 -11.21 24.79 11.53
CA GLU A 1160 -9.79 24.90 11.90
C GLU A 1160 -8.96 25.51 10.78
N LYS A 1161 -7.80 26.07 11.11
CA LYS A 1161 -6.94 26.83 10.19
C LYS A 1161 -5.99 25.93 9.38
N ILE A 1162 -6.52 24.81 8.86
CA ILE A 1162 -5.79 23.66 8.31
C ILE A 1162 -4.60 24.05 7.39
N LEU A 1163 -4.74 25.07 6.54
CA LEU A 1163 -3.66 25.48 5.62
C LEU A 1163 -2.58 26.36 6.29
N GLN A 1164 -2.96 27.14 7.30
CA GLN A 1164 -2.03 27.92 8.13
C GLN A 1164 -1.28 26.99 9.08
N ASP A 1165 -1.96 26.10 9.78
CA ASP A 1165 -1.36 25.13 10.71
C ASP A 1165 -0.34 24.23 9.98
N LEU A 1166 -0.68 23.79 8.76
CA LEU A 1166 0.23 23.07 7.87
C LEU A 1166 1.45 23.92 7.46
N SER A 1167 1.25 25.21 7.17
CA SER A 1167 2.34 26.13 6.80
C SER A 1167 3.28 26.38 7.98
N GLU A 1168 2.74 26.63 9.17
CA GLU A 1168 3.50 26.86 10.41
C GLU A 1168 4.32 25.61 10.77
N PHE A 1169 3.72 24.42 10.74
CA PHE A 1169 4.42 23.15 10.89
C PHE A 1169 5.55 22.96 9.86
N MET A 1170 5.30 23.29 8.59
CA MET A 1170 6.32 23.18 7.54
C MET A 1170 7.44 24.21 7.69
N LEU A 1171 7.14 25.42 8.16
CA LEU A 1171 8.15 26.44 8.46
C LEU A 1171 9.04 26.00 9.63
N GLU A 1172 8.45 25.52 10.73
CA GLU A 1172 9.20 24.98 11.87
C GLU A 1172 10.09 23.81 11.42
N LYS A 1173 9.51 22.81 10.75
CA LYS A 1173 10.17 21.54 10.41
C LYS A 1173 11.20 21.65 9.28
N TYR A 1174 10.98 22.53 8.30
CA TYR A 1174 11.84 22.64 7.12
C TYR A 1174 12.72 23.89 7.08
N CYS A 1175 12.35 24.98 7.78
CA CYS A 1175 13.02 26.27 7.65
C CYS A 1175 13.74 26.77 8.91
N SER A 1176 13.53 26.18 10.09
CA SER A 1176 14.34 26.47 11.30
C SER A 1176 15.83 26.19 11.06
N SER A 1177 16.70 27.13 11.41
CA SER A 1177 18.14 27.09 11.09
C SER A 1177 19.03 26.82 12.30
N SER A 1178 19.79 25.72 12.25
CA SER A 1178 20.95 25.51 13.12
C SER A 1178 22.16 26.30 12.61
N THR A 1179 22.48 27.44 13.25
CA THR A 1179 23.79 28.14 13.27
C THR A 1179 24.50 28.53 11.94
N GLU A 1180 24.02 28.12 10.77
CA GLU A 1180 24.59 28.44 9.45
C GLU A 1180 23.76 29.49 8.69
N PRO A 1181 24.37 30.29 7.77
CA PRO A 1181 23.66 31.29 7.00
C PRO A 1181 22.60 30.67 6.07
N VAL A 1182 21.38 31.23 6.11
CA VAL A 1182 20.19 30.73 5.39
C VAL A 1182 20.46 30.59 3.89
N ALA A 1183 20.37 29.35 3.39
CA ALA A 1183 20.62 29.07 1.98
C ALA A 1183 19.51 29.64 1.07
N HIS A 1184 19.86 30.03 -0.16
CA HIS A 1184 18.90 30.62 -1.11
C HIS A 1184 17.66 29.75 -1.39
N TRP A 1185 17.80 28.41 -1.36
CA TRP A 1185 16.64 27.50 -1.49
C TRP A 1185 15.72 27.53 -0.25
N GLN A 1186 16.28 27.77 0.94
CA GLN A 1186 15.56 27.82 2.21
C GLN A 1186 14.78 29.13 2.32
N LYS A 1187 15.35 30.27 1.89
CA LYS A 1187 14.61 31.53 1.76
C LYS A 1187 13.42 31.38 0.81
N ARG A 1188 13.63 30.77 -0.37
CA ARG A 1188 12.54 30.49 -1.33
C ARG A 1188 11.48 29.53 -0.79
N LEU A 1189 11.86 28.59 0.09
CA LEU A 1189 10.90 27.71 0.76
C LEU A 1189 10.10 28.47 1.84
N MET A 1190 10.75 29.34 2.63
CA MET A 1190 10.05 30.24 3.57
C MET A 1190 9.04 31.12 2.83
N GLU A 1191 9.49 31.79 1.76
CA GLU A 1191 8.64 32.62 0.89
C GLU A 1191 7.46 31.82 0.31
N GLN A 1192 7.67 30.59 -0.15
CA GLN A 1192 6.59 29.74 -0.69
C GLN A 1192 5.59 29.30 0.38
N LEU A 1193 6.07 28.87 1.55
CA LEU A 1193 5.20 28.39 2.64
C LEU A 1193 4.34 29.54 3.20
N SER A 1194 4.96 30.66 3.58
CA SER A 1194 4.26 31.83 4.13
C SER A 1194 3.19 32.42 3.19
N ASN A 1195 3.29 32.21 1.88
CA ASN A 1195 2.28 32.61 0.91
C ASN A 1195 1.11 31.61 0.83
N VAL A 1196 0.45 31.37 1.97
CA VAL A 1196 -0.75 30.53 2.06
C VAL A 1196 -1.87 31.12 1.18
N PRO A 1197 -2.58 30.32 0.35
CA PRO A 1197 -3.68 30.79 -0.47
C PRO A 1197 -4.79 31.48 0.33
N ARG A 1198 -5.35 32.56 -0.22
CA ARG A 1198 -6.49 33.27 0.39
C ARG A 1198 -7.78 32.46 0.21
N THR A 1199 -8.58 32.41 1.27
CA THR A 1199 -9.96 31.88 1.26
C THR A 1199 -10.91 32.83 0.52
N GLY A 1200 -11.87 32.28 -0.20
CA GLY A 1200 -13.03 32.98 -0.74
C GLY A 1200 -14.15 33.19 0.31
N GLU A 1201 -15.36 33.46 -0.20
CA GLU A 1201 -16.50 33.98 0.57
C GLU A 1201 -17.50 32.90 1.05
N PHE A 1202 -17.27 31.61 0.77
CA PHE A 1202 -18.22 30.55 1.16
C PHE A 1202 -18.37 30.43 2.69
N ASN A 1203 -19.60 30.64 3.18
CA ASN A 1203 -19.96 30.39 4.57
C ASN A 1203 -20.16 28.89 4.83
N LEU A 1204 -19.12 28.25 5.36
CA LEU A 1204 -19.10 26.83 5.71
C LEU A 1204 -20.28 26.35 6.58
N LYS A 1205 -20.92 27.22 7.39
CA LYS A 1205 -22.09 26.84 8.19
C LYS A 1205 -23.26 26.34 7.34
N GLN A 1206 -23.35 26.75 6.07
CA GLN A 1206 -24.39 26.29 5.14
C GLN A 1206 -24.39 24.77 4.91
N VAL A 1207 -23.26 24.08 5.13
CA VAL A 1207 -23.17 22.62 4.99
C VAL A 1207 -24.12 21.89 5.94
N MET A 1208 -24.43 22.48 7.10
CA MET A 1208 -25.36 21.93 8.10
C MET A 1208 -26.75 21.60 7.52
N ASP A 1209 -27.23 22.47 6.63
CA ASP A 1209 -28.57 22.41 6.04
C ASP A 1209 -28.58 21.76 4.65
N SER A 1210 -27.41 21.32 4.15
CA SER A 1210 -27.29 20.77 2.80
C SER A 1210 -27.67 19.29 2.75
N THR A 1211 -28.91 19.02 2.31
CA THR A 1211 -29.47 17.67 2.10
C THR A 1211 -28.54 16.76 1.31
N TYR A 1212 -27.96 17.25 0.21
CA TYR A 1212 -27.21 16.44 -0.78
C TYR A 1212 -25.69 16.44 -0.59
N PHE A 1213 -25.20 16.97 0.54
CA PHE A 1213 -23.76 16.92 0.89
C PHE A 1213 -23.24 15.48 0.86
N PHE A 1214 -23.93 14.60 1.59
CA PHE A 1214 -23.87 13.14 1.55
C PHE A 1214 -25.32 12.67 1.39
N SER A 1215 -25.64 11.83 0.39
CA SER A 1215 -27.04 11.41 0.08
C SER A 1215 -27.15 10.14 -0.75
#